data_AF-A0A0B2UD36-F1
#
_entry.id   AF-A0A0B2UD36-F1
#
_cell.length_a   1.000
_cell.length_b   1.000
_cell.length_c   1.000
_cell.angle_alpha   90.00
_cell.angle_beta   90.00
_cell.angle_gamma   90.00
#
_symmetry.space_group_name_H-M   'P 1'
#
loop_
_entity.id
_entity.type
_entity.pdbx_description
1 polymer ?
#
loop_
_entity_poly.entity_id
_entity_poly.type
_entity_poly.pdbx_seq_one_letter_code
_entity_poly.pdbx_strand_id
1 'polypeptide(L)'
;MLKKCVFSLVYILPLNLYAAQVDELREQAIHTYKAGQTHQAIFQLDQLLKTYPYDQKLLADYLVVMTNEKKDLLTFSQHLANINSVTFPEYGQLPLIRNFRDFKHFKNAIDWSNKFNIQKTLDGQILLAVLYAEAQDIVNAKAQLAKINSKNLKTDQLVQIAYAYRLINLPVDALSAIEQAYKQQPKSFAVLQEYSYDLAAVGAYNKAQQLLLTSDKNTQIESLQHWLQVSEYSQRVNNAIARYKYLNREGMSDSEGFAELDAVLKQGEKMQPLIQPSDPNYLRFHYDYIYALDFRGRTRTVLDQFTKLNIPLEKLPAYIRHAIADSYLAERQPQQAELAFKTLLTEKNYPDMTVYTGLYYSYIEQEKYKEAEQFLGEVDRLVPTYKYSQAKGVDKTSHPDRDDYITLQGMHLAYANHLDQAEKHFQKQVDLAPANEGLINNLARVERWTDKPLESKQTISRLNGLTPVSKDTRINQMQNAQALGDIPEWRKNTESLLEYYPEDGGVIKSRKELDDRNRPTISHSTTWGQSKAADSSDSVSGQNGLKDREMETRLNSPWIKDNYRLFAWHQDRYGEYRFGDVHDQRYGVGAEWQANRKALSAILSQSTDGGQAGVRLDWSQWLNDHWQYQLQYDSQANIPLQAIDAGEDGQAYRAALTWQKDESRQIGASYGLTDISDGNKQQEFSTFWRERLFDAPHHITYGTVRGFYGSNSQDQTAYFSPSNHYSAELNLSHDWVTWREYERSFKQHFEAGVGLYKQADYSARPTYSLQYQHQWQLSRTWQLNYGIGWQYHPYDGHDEQHTYGIFGFEGRF
;
A
#
# COMPACT_ATOMS: atom_id res chain seq x y z
N MET A 1 -48.27 -96.71 -24.95
CA MET A 1 -49.69 -96.93 -24.61
C MET A 1 -50.00 -96.18 -23.32
N LEU A 2 -51.17 -95.50 -23.30
CA LEU A 2 -52.01 -94.98 -22.21
C LEU A 2 -51.64 -95.38 -20.76
N LYS A 3 -51.93 -94.67 -19.65
CA LYS A 3 -52.67 -93.42 -19.30
C LYS A 3 -52.50 -93.20 -17.77
N LYS A 4 -52.40 -91.92 -17.35
CA LYS A 4 -53.11 -91.21 -16.25
C LYS A 4 -52.67 -91.32 -14.76
N CYS A 5 -52.35 -90.11 -14.24
CA CYS A 5 -52.80 -89.39 -13.01
C CYS A 5 -52.66 -90.01 -11.60
N VAL A 6 -52.09 -89.24 -10.65
CA VAL A 6 -52.79 -88.53 -9.52
C VAL A 6 -51.78 -87.91 -8.51
N PHE A 7 -51.98 -86.60 -8.23
CA PHE A 7 -51.77 -85.76 -7.01
C PHE A 7 -50.52 -85.78 -6.09
N SER A 8 -49.96 -84.57 -5.92
CA SER A 8 -49.66 -83.78 -4.69
C SER A 8 -48.65 -84.23 -3.61
N LEU A 9 -47.65 -83.35 -3.32
CA LEU A 9 -47.56 -82.48 -2.11
C LEU A 9 -46.23 -81.67 -2.12
N VAL A 10 -46.27 -80.40 -2.54
CA VAL A 10 -45.97 -79.18 -1.75
C VAL A 10 -45.21 -79.40 -0.43
N TYR A 11 -43.96 -78.94 -0.39
CA TYR A 11 -43.26 -78.47 0.81
C TYR A 11 -42.80 -77.03 0.55
N ILE A 12 -43.64 -76.05 0.90
CA ILE A 12 -43.26 -74.65 1.04
C ILE A 12 -43.95 -74.11 2.30
N LEU A 13 -43.15 -73.87 3.35
CA LEU A 13 -43.31 -72.88 4.43
C LEU A 13 -42.08 -73.02 5.36
N PRO A 14 -41.56 -71.96 6.01
CA PRO A 14 -42.26 -70.74 6.37
C PRO A 14 -41.49 -69.44 6.05
N LEU A 15 -41.89 -68.71 5.00
CA LEU A 15 -41.49 -67.29 4.83
C LEU A 15 -42.59 -66.31 5.27
N ASN A 16 -43.83 -66.79 5.47
CA ASN A 16 -44.98 -65.92 5.75
C ASN A 16 -45.29 -65.69 7.24
N LEU A 17 -44.66 -66.41 8.17
CA LEU A 17 -44.87 -66.20 9.62
C LEU A 17 -43.92 -65.15 10.23
N TYR A 18 -42.72 -64.98 9.68
CA TYR A 18 -41.74 -63.98 10.16
C TYR A 18 -42.02 -62.56 9.65
N ALA A 19 -42.52 -62.41 8.42
CA ALA A 19 -42.82 -61.10 7.83
C ALA A 19 -43.98 -60.38 8.56
N ALA A 20 -44.97 -61.12 9.07
CA ALA A 20 -46.10 -60.57 9.81
C ALA A 20 -45.68 -60.00 11.18
N GLN A 21 -44.64 -60.56 11.82
CA GLN A 21 -44.18 -60.15 13.14
C GLN A 21 -43.35 -58.85 13.10
N VAL A 22 -42.53 -58.64 12.07
CA VAL A 22 -41.73 -57.41 11.91
C VAL A 22 -42.63 -56.22 11.57
N ASP A 23 -43.65 -56.44 10.72
CA ASP A 23 -44.60 -55.38 10.35
C ASP A 23 -45.39 -54.87 11.57
N GLU A 24 -45.86 -55.75 12.47
CA GLU A 24 -46.57 -55.35 13.70
C GLU A 24 -45.66 -54.57 14.68
N LEU A 25 -44.42 -55.01 14.87
CA LEU A 25 -43.45 -54.34 15.74
C LEU A 25 -43.01 -52.98 15.18
N ARG A 26 -42.85 -52.88 13.86
CA ARG A 26 -42.56 -51.63 13.14
C ARG A 26 -43.72 -50.64 13.30
N GLU A 27 -44.95 -51.08 13.06
CA GLU A 27 -46.13 -50.23 13.19
C GLU A 27 -46.34 -49.74 14.63
N GLN A 28 -46.06 -50.60 15.63
CA GLN A 28 -46.05 -50.20 17.03
C GLN A 28 -45.03 -49.09 17.31
N ALA A 29 -43.80 -49.23 16.79
CA ALA A 29 -42.77 -48.21 16.97
C ALA A 29 -43.15 -46.87 16.29
N ILE A 30 -43.79 -46.91 15.11
CA ILE A 30 -44.32 -45.71 14.47
C ILE A 30 -45.50 -45.11 15.24
N HIS A 31 -46.36 -45.91 15.86
CA HIS A 31 -47.40 -45.42 16.76
C HIS A 31 -46.80 -44.72 17.98
N THR A 32 -45.76 -45.31 18.59
CA THR A 32 -44.98 -44.69 19.68
C THR A 32 -44.37 -43.36 19.25
N TYR A 33 -43.84 -43.27 18.02
CA TYR A 33 -43.35 -42.02 17.45
C TYR A 33 -44.45 -40.96 17.34
N LYS A 34 -45.60 -41.32 16.76
CA LYS A 34 -46.77 -40.43 16.62
C LYS A 34 -47.35 -39.97 17.96
N ALA A 35 -47.18 -40.75 19.02
CA ALA A 35 -47.56 -40.38 20.39
C ALA A 35 -46.56 -39.43 21.09
N GLY A 36 -45.51 -38.98 20.40
CA GLY A 36 -44.51 -38.05 20.92
C GLY A 36 -43.37 -38.71 21.71
N GLN A 37 -43.32 -40.04 21.78
CA GLN A 37 -42.26 -40.80 22.47
C GLN A 37 -41.08 -41.08 21.52
N THR A 38 -40.48 -40.02 20.99
CA THR A 38 -39.47 -40.07 19.91
C THR A 38 -38.26 -40.97 20.24
N HIS A 39 -37.64 -40.78 21.40
CA HIS A 39 -36.44 -41.56 21.76
C HIS A 39 -36.72 -43.06 21.86
N GLN A 40 -37.89 -43.42 22.40
CA GLN A 40 -38.31 -44.80 22.54
C GLN A 40 -38.59 -45.43 21.17
N ALA A 41 -39.26 -44.70 20.28
CA ALA A 41 -39.53 -45.16 18.92
C ALA A 41 -38.26 -45.37 18.10
N ILE A 42 -37.31 -44.42 18.15
CA ILE A 42 -36.02 -44.56 17.47
C ILE A 42 -35.26 -45.77 18.01
N PHE A 43 -35.22 -45.96 19.33
CA PHE A 43 -34.59 -47.11 19.94
C PHE A 43 -35.22 -48.43 19.48
N GLN A 44 -36.56 -48.51 19.44
CA GLN A 44 -37.28 -49.69 18.96
C GLN A 44 -36.97 -49.99 17.48
N LEU A 45 -36.99 -48.98 16.61
CA LEU A 45 -36.66 -49.14 15.19
C LEU A 45 -35.18 -49.52 14.98
N ASP A 46 -34.26 -48.98 15.76
CA ASP A 46 -32.83 -49.33 15.73
C ASP A 46 -32.59 -50.80 16.13
N GLN A 47 -33.26 -51.28 17.18
CA GLN A 47 -33.18 -52.68 17.60
C GLN A 47 -33.77 -53.63 16.53
N LEU A 48 -34.88 -53.24 15.91
CA LEU A 48 -35.45 -53.99 14.79
C LEU A 48 -34.49 -54.02 13.60
N LEU A 49 -33.82 -52.92 13.27
CA LEU A 49 -32.86 -52.85 12.14
C LEU A 49 -31.57 -53.65 12.38
N LYS A 50 -31.17 -53.88 13.64
CA LYS A 50 -30.08 -54.82 13.95
C LYS A 50 -30.43 -56.26 13.62
N THR A 51 -31.71 -56.61 13.75
CA THR A 51 -32.22 -57.98 13.53
C THR A 51 -32.66 -58.19 12.08
N TYR A 52 -33.23 -57.16 11.45
CA TYR A 52 -33.77 -57.18 10.08
C TYR A 52 -33.18 -56.05 9.22
N PRO A 53 -31.86 -56.05 8.96
CA PRO A 53 -31.17 -54.92 8.34
C PRO A 53 -31.54 -54.64 6.88
N TYR A 54 -32.21 -55.58 6.20
CA TYR A 54 -32.62 -55.49 4.79
C TYR A 54 -34.13 -55.31 4.60
N ASP A 55 -34.91 -55.22 5.69
CA ASP A 55 -36.36 -54.97 5.59
C ASP A 55 -36.61 -53.55 5.11
N GLN A 56 -37.21 -53.41 3.92
CA GLN A 56 -37.31 -52.13 3.24
C GLN A 56 -38.36 -51.19 3.86
N LYS A 57 -39.42 -51.75 4.47
CA LYS A 57 -40.44 -50.95 5.16
C LYS A 57 -39.91 -50.41 6.48
N LEU A 58 -39.19 -51.25 7.21
CA LEU A 58 -38.50 -50.85 8.43
C LEU A 58 -37.43 -49.79 8.17
N LEU A 59 -36.63 -49.97 7.11
CA LEU A 59 -35.66 -48.95 6.67
C LEU A 59 -36.37 -47.64 6.30
N ALA A 60 -37.47 -47.69 5.54
CA ALA A 60 -38.23 -46.50 5.17
C ALA A 60 -38.78 -45.76 6.40
N ASP A 61 -39.40 -46.48 7.35
CA ASP A 61 -39.93 -45.90 8.58
C ASP A 61 -38.85 -45.26 9.44
N TYR A 62 -37.72 -45.94 9.61
CA TYR A 62 -36.58 -45.40 10.33
C TYR A 62 -36.06 -44.13 9.67
N LEU A 63 -35.82 -44.14 8.36
CA LEU A 63 -35.28 -42.97 7.65
C LEU A 63 -36.27 -41.80 7.63
N VAL A 64 -37.58 -42.06 7.56
CA VAL A 64 -38.62 -41.03 7.68
C VAL A 64 -38.62 -40.41 9.07
N VAL A 65 -38.55 -41.23 10.12
CA VAL A 65 -38.43 -40.74 11.51
C VAL A 65 -37.17 -39.89 11.66
N MET A 66 -36.01 -40.39 11.20
CA MET A 66 -34.74 -39.67 11.30
C MET A 66 -34.75 -38.37 10.48
N THR A 67 -35.44 -38.34 9.33
CA THR A 67 -35.66 -37.13 8.54
C THR A 67 -36.49 -36.10 9.31
N ASN A 68 -37.61 -36.53 9.92
CA ASN A 68 -38.48 -35.65 10.70
C ASN A 68 -37.78 -35.11 11.95
N GLU A 69 -36.89 -35.91 12.54
CA GLU A 69 -36.02 -35.51 13.66
C GLU A 69 -34.78 -34.70 13.22
N LYS A 70 -34.74 -34.27 11.95
CA LYS A 70 -33.66 -33.45 11.36
C LYS A 70 -32.28 -34.04 11.65
N LYS A 71 -32.12 -35.35 11.42
CA LYS A 71 -30.83 -36.03 11.50
C LYS A 71 -30.25 -36.18 10.10
N ASP A 72 -28.95 -35.94 9.95
CA ASP A 72 -28.25 -36.12 8.68
C ASP A 72 -28.15 -37.63 8.37
N LEU A 73 -28.86 -38.08 7.33
CA LEU A 73 -28.90 -39.49 6.98
C LEU A 73 -27.55 -40.05 6.52
N LEU A 74 -26.58 -39.22 6.14
CA LEU A 74 -25.23 -39.71 5.82
C LEU A 74 -24.49 -40.30 7.02
N THR A 75 -24.86 -39.91 8.24
CA THR A 75 -24.33 -40.51 9.47
C THR A 75 -24.80 -41.96 9.68
N PHE A 76 -25.80 -42.39 8.90
CA PHE A 76 -26.40 -43.74 8.92
C PHE A 76 -26.10 -44.52 7.62
N SER A 77 -24.89 -44.37 7.09
CA SER A 77 -24.46 -44.94 5.79
C SER A 77 -24.67 -46.45 5.66
N GLN A 78 -24.59 -47.21 6.75
CA GLN A 78 -24.86 -48.65 6.77
C GLN A 78 -26.33 -48.96 6.42
N HIS A 79 -27.28 -48.17 6.90
CA HIS A 79 -28.70 -48.35 6.56
C HIS A 79 -28.98 -47.93 5.12
N LEU A 80 -28.31 -46.87 4.63
CA LEU A 80 -28.41 -46.43 3.24
C LEU A 80 -27.89 -47.50 2.24
N ALA A 81 -26.86 -48.25 2.62
CA ALA A 81 -26.30 -49.33 1.79
C ALA A 81 -27.26 -50.51 1.62
N ASN A 82 -28.20 -50.71 2.55
CA ASN A 82 -29.16 -51.82 2.54
C ASN A 82 -30.47 -51.49 1.79
N ILE A 83 -30.61 -50.27 1.28
CA ILE A 83 -31.77 -49.87 0.48
C ILE A 83 -31.71 -50.55 -0.89
N ASN A 84 -32.76 -51.27 -1.23
CA ASN A 84 -33.00 -51.77 -2.58
C ASN A 84 -33.94 -50.80 -3.32
N SER A 85 -33.41 -50.08 -4.31
CA SER A 85 -34.13 -49.01 -5.01
C SER A 85 -35.39 -49.46 -5.77
N VAL A 86 -35.56 -50.77 -6.01
CA VAL A 86 -36.74 -51.33 -6.69
C VAL A 86 -37.86 -51.62 -5.70
N THR A 87 -37.53 -52.09 -4.50
CA THR A 87 -38.51 -52.54 -3.48
C THR A 87 -38.69 -51.55 -2.33
N PHE A 88 -37.93 -50.45 -2.30
CA PHE A 88 -38.03 -49.43 -1.26
C PHE A 88 -39.38 -48.69 -1.32
N PRO A 89 -40.13 -48.60 -0.21
CA PRO A 89 -41.46 -48.01 -0.21
C PRO A 89 -41.51 -46.56 -0.70
N GLU A 90 -42.52 -46.24 -1.51
CA GLU A 90 -42.71 -44.92 -2.12
C GLU A 90 -42.77 -43.79 -1.07
N TYR A 91 -43.43 -44.03 0.07
CA TYR A 91 -43.55 -43.04 1.15
C TYR A 91 -42.20 -42.66 1.79
N GLY A 92 -41.17 -43.52 1.68
CA GLY A 92 -39.83 -43.26 2.19
C GLY A 92 -38.90 -42.56 1.19
N GLN A 93 -39.23 -42.59 -0.11
CA GLN A 93 -38.33 -42.11 -1.18
C GLN A 93 -38.14 -40.59 -1.14
N LEU A 94 -39.23 -39.80 -1.12
CA LEU A 94 -39.15 -38.35 -1.09
C LEU A 94 -38.58 -37.80 0.22
N PRO A 95 -38.93 -38.30 1.42
CA PRO A 95 -38.27 -37.91 2.66
C PRO A 95 -36.76 -38.12 2.63
N LEU A 96 -36.29 -39.26 2.10
CA LEU A 96 -34.86 -39.53 1.93
C LEU A 96 -34.17 -38.49 1.03
N ILE A 97 -34.75 -38.20 -0.14
CA ILE A 97 -34.22 -37.18 -1.07
C ILE A 97 -34.22 -35.80 -0.42
N ARG A 98 -35.31 -35.42 0.25
CA ARG A 98 -35.45 -34.13 0.94
C ARG A 98 -34.44 -33.98 2.06
N ASN A 99 -34.19 -35.03 2.84
CA ASN A 99 -33.15 -35.00 3.86
C ASN A 99 -31.77 -34.67 3.25
N PHE A 100 -31.37 -35.37 2.18
CA PHE A 100 -30.11 -35.06 1.52
C PHE A 100 -30.07 -33.63 0.98
N ARG A 101 -31.18 -33.13 0.43
CA ARG A 101 -31.31 -31.74 0.00
C ARG A 101 -31.15 -30.75 1.16
N ASP A 102 -31.87 -30.96 2.26
CA ASP A 102 -31.90 -30.08 3.43
C ASP A 102 -30.52 -30.00 4.12
N PHE A 103 -29.76 -31.10 4.10
CA PHE A 103 -28.37 -31.16 4.57
C PHE A 103 -27.33 -30.79 3.50
N LYS A 104 -27.76 -30.27 2.34
CA LYS A 104 -26.92 -29.81 1.21
C LYS A 104 -26.07 -30.90 0.56
N HIS A 105 -26.45 -32.16 0.73
CA HIS A 105 -25.87 -33.32 0.05
C HIS A 105 -26.48 -33.49 -1.35
N PHE A 106 -26.41 -32.45 -2.18
CA PHE A 106 -27.16 -32.36 -3.45
C PHE A 106 -26.83 -33.50 -4.42
N LYS A 107 -25.57 -33.91 -4.50
CA LYS A 107 -25.17 -35.05 -5.33
C LYS A 107 -25.87 -36.35 -4.91
N ASN A 108 -25.94 -36.63 -3.61
CA ASN A 108 -26.64 -37.79 -3.08
C ASN A 108 -28.15 -37.68 -3.35
N ALA A 109 -28.73 -36.49 -3.18
CA ALA A 109 -30.13 -36.24 -3.51
C ALA A 109 -30.43 -36.52 -4.99
N ILE A 110 -29.56 -36.09 -5.91
CA ILE A 110 -29.66 -36.35 -7.36
C ILE A 110 -29.53 -37.85 -7.65
N ASP A 111 -28.51 -38.51 -7.08
CA ASP A 111 -28.26 -39.94 -7.30
C ASP A 111 -29.47 -40.79 -6.85
N TRP A 112 -30.03 -40.50 -5.67
CA TRP A 112 -31.23 -41.18 -5.17
C TRP A 112 -32.48 -40.82 -5.97
N SER A 113 -32.63 -39.58 -6.42
CA SER A 113 -33.71 -39.16 -7.32
C SER A 113 -33.70 -39.94 -8.64
N ASN A 114 -32.52 -40.16 -9.21
CA ASN A 114 -32.33 -40.96 -10.41
C ASN A 114 -32.60 -42.46 -10.15
N LYS A 115 -32.11 -43.02 -9.03
CA LYS A 115 -32.35 -44.42 -8.64
C LYS A 115 -33.82 -44.75 -8.44
N PHE A 116 -34.58 -43.87 -7.79
CA PHE A 116 -36.03 -44.04 -7.61
C PHE A 116 -36.85 -43.62 -8.84
N ASN A 117 -36.21 -43.03 -9.85
CA ASN A 117 -36.85 -42.55 -11.08
C ASN A 117 -38.02 -41.59 -10.81
N ILE A 118 -37.80 -40.60 -9.92
CA ILE A 118 -38.85 -39.66 -9.49
C ILE A 118 -39.40 -38.81 -10.65
N GLN A 119 -38.63 -38.65 -11.72
CA GLN A 119 -39.00 -37.89 -12.94
C GLN A 119 -40.23 -38.44 -13.70
N LYS A 120 -40.82 -39.55 -13.25
CA LYS A 120 -42.10 -40.06 -13.77
C LYS A 120 -43.27 -39.10 -13.50
N THR A 121 -43.20 -38.31 -12.43
CA THR A 121 -44.22 -37.31 -12.10
C THR A 121 -43.71 -35.91 -12.40
N LEU A 122 -44.62 -34.98 -12.67
CA LEU A 122 -44.27 -33.57 -12.89
C LEU A 122 -43.54 -32.97 -11.68
N ASP A 123 -44.01 -33.24 -10.46
CA ASP A 123 -43.38 -32.76 -9.23
C ASP A 123 -41.96 -33.35 -9.05
N GLY A 124 -41.74 -34.60 -9.46
CA GLY A 124 -40.41 -35.21 -9.44
C GLY A 124 -39.47 -34.66 -10.52
N GLN A 125 -39.98 -34.27 -11.69
CA GLN A 125 -39.19 -33.56 -12.71
C GLN A 125 -38.75 -32.18 -12.21
N ILE A 126 -39.66 -31.43 -11.59
CA ILE A 126 -39.36 -30.12 -10.99
C ILE A 126 -38.34 -30.28 -9.85
N LEU A 127 -38.55 -31.23 -8.93
CA LEU A 127 -37.62 -31.49 -7.84
C LEU A 127 -36.22 -31.84 -8.36
N LEU A 128 -36.12 -32.71 -9.37
CA LEU A 128 -34.84 -33.06 -9.97
C LEU A 128 -34.15 -31.85 -10.63
N ALA A 129 -34.91 -30.98 -11.30
CA ALA A 129 -34.39 -29.73 -11.85
C ALA A 129 -33.85 -28.79 -10.75
N VAL A 130 -34.60 -28.63 -9.66
CA VAL A 130 -34.18 -27.86 -8.47
C VAL A 130 -32.90 -28.44 -7.88
N LEU A 131 -32.79 -29.76 -7.74
CA LEU A 131 -31.60 -30.40 -7.21
C LEU A 131 -30.36 -30.19 -8.10
N TYR A 132 -30.51 -30.28 -9.42
CA TYR A 132 -29.42 -29.93 -10.34
C TYR A 132 -29.02 -28.45 -10.22
N ALA A 133 -29.99 -27.55 -10.08
CA ALA A 133 -29.74 -26.13 -9.89
C ALA A 133 -29.01 -25.83 -8.57
N GLU A 134 -29.44 -26.44 -7.46
CA GLU A 134 -28.80 -26.35 -6.14
C GLU A 134 -27.38 -26.96 -6.14
N ALA A 135 -27.16 -28.01 -6.93
CA ALA A 135 -25.84 -28.60 -7.16
C ALA A 135 -24.94 -27.78 -8.11
N GLN A 136 -25.40 -26.63 -8.62
CA GLN A 136 -24.72 -25.81 -9.64
C GLN A 136 -24.42 -26.57 -10.94
N ASP A 137 -25.18 -27.62 -11.25
CA ASP A 137 -25.12 -28.33 -12.53
C ASP A 137 -26.05 -27.66 -13.55
N ILE A 138 -25.57 -26.51 -14.06
CA ILE A 138 -26.34 -25.62 -14.96
C ILE A 138 -26.84 -26.39 -16.20
N VAL A 139 -26.02 -27.28 -16.76
CA VAL A 139 -26.34 -28.00 -17.99
C VAL A 139 -27.52 -28.94 -17.77
N ASN A 140 -27.46 -29.78 -16.73
CA ASN A 140 -28.54 -30.73 -16.44
C ASN A 140 -29.78 -30.03 -15.91
N ALA A 141 -29.63 -28.98 -15.09
CA ALA A 141 -30.77 -28.18 -14.64
C ALA A 141 -31.55 -27.59 -15.82
N LYS A 142 -30.85 -26.94 -16.76
CA LYS A 142 -31.48 -26.37 -17.97
C LYS A 142 -32.12 -27.46 -18.83
N ALA A 143 -31.46 -28.60 -19.01
CA ALA A 143 -31.99 -29.71 -19.78
C ALA A 143 -33.26 -30.31 -19.15
N GLN A 144 -33.36 -30.37 -17.82
CA GLN A 144 -34.56 -30.85 -17.14
C GLN A 144 -35.69 -29.82 -17.15
N LEU A 145 -35.38 -28.53 -16.92
CA LEU A 145 -36.37 -27.45 -16.97
C LEU A 145 -37.03 -27.34 -18.35
N ALA A 146 -36.26 -27.53 -19.44
CA ALA A 146 -36.78 -27.50 -20.80
C ALA A 146 -37.79 -28.62 -21.13
N LYS A 147 -37.83 -29.71 -20.34
CA LYS A 147 -38.79 -30.82 -20.53
C LYS A 147 -40.14 -30.56 -19.86
N ILE A 148 -40.23 -29.56 -18.99
CA ILE A 148 -41.44 -29.25 -18.23
C ILE A 148 -42.42 -28.48 -19.13
N ASN A 149 -43.62 -29.03 -19.33
CA ASN A 149 -44.67 -28.36 -20.10
C ASN A 149 -45.26 -27.19 -19.30
N SER A 150 -45.31 -26.00 -19.91
CA SER A 150 -45.79 -24.77 -19.27
C SER A 150 -47.32 -24.68 -19.12
N LYS A 151 -48.09 -25.60 -19.68
CA LYS A 151 -49.56 -25.56 -19.58
C LYS A 151 -50.07 -26.11 -18.24
N ASN A 152 -50.92 -25.33 -17.57
CA ASN A 152 -51.67 -25.69 -16.34
C ASN A 152 -50.80 -26.02 -15.10
N LEU A 153 -49.66 -25.34 -14.93
CA LEU A 153 -48.83 -25.47 -13.73
C LEU A 153 -49.48 -24.84 -12.49
N LYS A 154 -49.37 -25.52 -11.35
CA LYS A 154 -49.82 -25.02 -10.03
C LYS A 154 -48.86 -23.95 -9.52
N THR A 155 -49.35 -23.10 -8.61
CA THR A 155 -48.58 -22.02 -7.98
C THR A 155 -47.26 -22.52 -7.38
N ASP A 156 -47.29 -23.59 -6.56
CA ASP A 156 -46.07 -24.13 -5.91
C ASP A 156 -45.05 -24.70 -6.90
N GLN A 157 -45.52 -25.19 -8.05
CA GLN A 157 -44.65 -25.70 -9.13
C GLN A 157 -43.96 -24.53 -9.83
N LEU A 158 -44.71 -23.47 -10.14
CA LEU A 158 -44.19 -22.26 -10.74
C LEU A 158 -43.14 -21.58 -9.85
N VAL A 159 -43.36 -21.53 -8.53
CA VAL A 159 -42.37 -21.01 -7.56
C VAL A 159 -41.08 -21.82 -7.59
N GLN A 160 -41.15 -23.15 -7.60
CA GLN A 160 -39.95 -24.01 -7.67
C GLN A 160 -39.21 -23.91 -9.00
N ILE A 161 -39.94 -23.76 -10.10
CA ILE A 161 -39.36 -23.54 -11.44
C ILE A 161 -38.64 -22.19 -11.49
N ALA A 162 -39.27 -21.14 -10.95
CA ALA A 162 -38.67 -19.82 -10.86
C ALA A 162 -37.37 -19.84 -10.02
N TYR A 163 -37.44 -20.46 -8.84
CA TYR A 163 -36.29 -20.72 -7.97
C TYR A 163 -35.13 -21.42 -8.71
N ALA A 164 -35.43 -22.50 -9.43
CA ALA A 164 -34.43 -23.24 -10.19
C ALA A 164 -33.80 -22.39 -11.31
N TYR A 165 -34.62 -21.63 -12.07
CA TYR A 165 -34.12 -20.72 -13.10
C TYR A 165 -33.22 -19.62 -12.52
N ARG A 166 -33.58 -19.05 -11.37
CA ARG A 166 -32.76 -18.02 -10.69
C ARG A 166 -31.41 -18.59 -10.24
N LEU A 167 -31.39 -19.78 -9.66
CA LEU A 167 -30.15 -20.43 -9.21
C LEU A 167 -29.15 -20.73 -10.34
N ILE A 168 -29.64 -20.92 -11.57
CA ILE A 168 -28.79 -21.14 -12.76
C ILE A 168 -28.59 -19.86 -13.59
N ASN A 169 -28.84 -18.70 -12.98
CA ASN A 169 -28.63 -17.38 -13.58
C ASN A 169 -29.44 -17.14 -14.88
N LEU A 170 -30.69 -17.60 -14.91
CA LEU A 170 -31.67 -17.31 -15.96
C LEU A 170 -32.83 -16.47 -15.40
N PRO A 171 -32.57 -15.21 -15.00
CA PRO A 171 -33.52 -14.43 -14.22
C PRO A 171 -34.75 -13.97 -15.02
N VAL A 172 -34.68 -13.92 -16.36
CA VAL A 172 -35.85 -13.60 -17.21
C VAL A 172 -36.82 -14.78 -17.25
N ASP A 173 -36.32 -16.01 -17.36
CA ASP A 173 -37.15 -17.22 -17.32
C ASP A 173 -37.77 -17.42 -15.92
N ALA A 174 -36.99 -17.12 -14.87
CA ALA A 174 -37.49 -17.11 -13.49
C ALA A 174 -38.65 -16.11 -13.33
N LEU A 175 -38.45 -14.87 -13.78
CA LEU A 175 -39.46 -13.82 -13.75
C LEU A 175 -40.75 -14.21 -14.50
N SER A 176 -40.61 -14.85 -15.67
CA SER A 176 -41.76 -15.33 -16.45
C SER A 176 -42.57 -16.41 -15.73
N ALA A 177 -41.90 -17.33 -15.02
CA ALA A 177 -42.56 -18.37 -14.23
C ALA A 177 -43.25 -17.79 -12.99
N ILE A 178 -42.58 -16.89 -12.25
CA ILE A 178 -43.13 -16.34 -11.01
C ILE A 178 -44.26 -15.33 -11.25
N GLU A 179 -44.25 -14.58 -12.35
CA GLU A 179 -45.36 -13.70 -12.74
C GLU A 179 -46.66 -14.49 -12.98
N GLN A 180 -46.55 -15.74 -13.47
CA GLN A 180 -47.70 -16.63 -13.59
C GLN A 180 -48.19 -17.11 -12.22
N ALA A 181 -47.28 -17.43 -11.30
CA ALA A 181 -47.64 -17.79 -9.92
C ALA A 181 -48.33 -16.62 -9.19
N TYR A 182 -47.84 -15.40 -9.40
CA TYR A 182 -48.39 -14.17 -8.84
C TYR A 182 -49.82 -13.89 -9.34
N LYS A 183 -50.12 -14.16 -10.61
CA LYS A 183 -51.50 -14.06 -11.12
C LYS A 183 -52.45 -15.06 -10.46
N GLN A 184 -51.96 -16.23 -10.05
CA GLN A 184 -52.76 -17.26 -9.39
C GLN A 184 -52.99 -16.98 -7.91
N GLN A 185 -51.93 -16.61 -7.17
CA GLN A 185 -51.97 -16.38 -5.72
C GLN A 185 -51.13 -15.17 -5.30
N PRO A 186 -51.61 -13.93 -5.52
CA PRO A 186 -50.82 -12.72 -5.28
C PRO A 186 -50.52 -12.46 -3.79
N LYS A 187 -51.26 -13.11 -2.88
CA LYS A 187 -51.08 -12.97 -1.42
C LYS A 187 -50.21 -14.07 -0.79
N SER A 188 -49.77 -15.06 -1.56
CA SER A 188 -48.94 -16.15 -1.05
C SER A 188 -47.54 -15.64 -0.72
N PHE A 189 -47.07 -15.87 0.51
CA PHE A 189 -45.72 -15.45 0.92
C PHE A 189 -44.64 -16.10 0.04
N ALA A 190 -44.77 -17.39 -0.30
CA ALA A 190 -43.80 -18.09 -1.14
C ALA A 190 -43.69 -17.46 -2.54
N VAL A 191 -44.81 -16.97 -3.08
CA VAL A 191 -44.85 -16.26 -4.36
C VAL A 191 -44.22 -14.88 -4.23
N LEU A 192 -44.60 -14.10 -3.21
CA LEU A 192 -44.05 -12.76 -2.97
C LEU A 192 -42.54 -12.79 -2.71
N GLN A 193 -42.06 -13.80 -1.98
CA GLN A 193 -40.65 -14.02 -1.68
C GLN A 193 -39.86 -14.29 -2.95
N GLU A 194 -40.22 -15.32 -3.71
CA GLU A 194 -39.49 -15.67 -4.93
C GLU A 194 -39.61 -14.56 -5.98
N TYR A 195 -40.76 -13.90 -6.09
CA TYR A 195 -40.94 -12.79 -7.03
C TYR A 195 -40.04 -11.61 -6.68
N SER A 196 -39.87 -11.31 -5.38
CA SER A 196 -38.92 -10.29 -4.92
C SER A 196 -37.48 -10.67 -5.22
N TYR A 197 -37.12 -11.95 -5.09
CA TYR A 197 -35.79 -12.46 -5.41
C TYR A 197 -35.49 -12.37 -6.91
N ASP A 198 -36.44 -12.75 -7.76
CA ASP A 198 -36.31 -12.67 -9.22
C ASP A 198 -36.25 -11.22 -9.71
N LEU A 199 -37.08 -10.34 -9.15
CA LEU A 199 -37.04 -8.90 -9.44
C LEU A 199 -35.70 -8.30 -9.03
N ALA A 200 -35.15 -8.67 -7.87
CA ALA A 200 -33.83 -8.23 -7.46
C ALA A 200 -32.73 -8.76 -8.39
N ALA A 201 -32.83 -10.02 -8.86
CA ALA A 201 -31.87 -10.63 -9.77
C ALA A 201 -31.79 -9.93 -11.15
N VAL A 202 -32.88 -9.31 -11.62
CA VAL A 202 -32.89 -8.45 -12.82
C VAL A 202 -32.63 -6.96 -12.51
N GLY A 203 -32.31 -6.60 -11.27
CA GLY A 203 -32.08 -5.23 -10.83
C GLY A 203 -33.34 -4.37 -10.68
N ALA A 204 -34.54 -4.95 -10.72
CA ALA A 204 -35.82 -4.27 -10.61
C ALA A 204 -36.25 -4.00 -9.15
N TYR A 205 -35.33 -3.46 -8.32
CA TYR A 205 -35.56 -3.21 -6.89
C TYR A 205 -36.77 -2.32 -6.61
N ASN A 206 -36.99 -1.26 -7.41
CA ASN A 206 -38.15 -0.39 -7.26
C ASN A 206 -39.49 -1.14 -7.41
N LYS A 207 -39.56 -2.09 -8.37
CA LYS A 207 -40.76 -2.92 -8.56
C LYS A 207 -40.95 -3.89 -7.40
N ALA A 208 -39.86 -4.50 -6.91
CA ALA A 208 -39.91 -5.37 -5.73
C ALA A 208 -40.35 -4.61 -4.48
N GLN A 209 -39.89 -3.36 -4.29
CA GLN A 209 -40.34 -2.52 -3.17
C GLN A 209 -41.83 -2.21 -3.26
N GLN A 210 -42.33 -1.81 -4.44
CA GLN A 210 -43.75 -1.54 -4.65
C GLN A 210 -44.62 -2.80 -4.41
N LEU A 211 -44.13 -3.97 -4.83
CA LEU A 211 -44.77 -5.26 -4.56
C LEU A 211 -44.91 -5.51 -3.05
N LEU A 212 -43.84 -5.29 -2.28
CA LEU A 212 -43.85 -5.53 -0.84
C LEU A 212 -44.60 -4.45 -0.04
N LEU A 213 -44.63 -3.21 -0.52
CA LEU A 213 -45.37 -2.11 0.11
C LEU A 213 -46.89 -2.28 0.01
N THR A 214 -47.36 -2.93 -1.06
CA THR A 214 -48.78 -3.20 -1.30
C THR A 214 -49.26 -4.53 -0.71
N SER A 215 -48.34 -5.30 -0.12
CA SER A 215 -48.63 -6.60 0.52
C SER A 215 -49.12 -6.46 1.96
N ASP A 216 -49.85 -7.47 2.45
CA ASP A 216 -50.36 -7.51 3.82
C ASP A 216 -49.18 -7.54 4.83
N LYS A 217 -49.11 -6.55 5.73
CA LYS A 217 -48.00 -6.41 6.68
C LYS A 217 -47.97 -7.57 7.68
N ASN A 218 -46.84 -8.26 7.74
CA ASN A 218 -46.53 -9.27 8.74
C ASN A 218 -45.00 -9.39 8.89
N THR A 219 -44.55 -10.13 9.90
CA THR A 219 -43.13 -10.29 10.23
C THR A 219 -42.30 -10.91 9.09
N GLN A 220 -42.89 -11.78 8.27
CA GLN A 220 -42.19 -12.39 7.12
C GLN A 220 -41.99 -11.38 5.99
N ILE A 221 -42.99 -10.54 5.71
CA ILE A 221 -42.91 -9.45 4.73
C ILE A 221 -41.93 -8.37 5.21
N GLU A 222 -41.93 -8.03 6.50
CA GLU A 222 -40.95 -7.09 7.08
C GLU A 222 -39.51 -7.62 6.92
N SER A 223 -39.28 -8.89 7.23
CA SER A 223 -37.97 -9.53 7.05
C SER A 223 -37.53 -9.55 5.58
N LEU A 224 -38.47 -9.79 4.66
CA LEU A 224 -38.21 -9.75 3.22
C LEU A 224 -37.93 -8.33 2.72
N GLN A 225 -38.59 -7.31 3.28
CA GLN A 225 -38.30 -5.89 3.01
C GLN A 225 -36.88 -5.52 3.45
N HIS A 226 -36.46 -5.94 4.64
CA HIS A 226 -35.07 -5.73 5.11
C HIS A 226 -34.06 -6.43 4.20
N TRP A 227 -34.33 -7.68 3.82
CA TRP A 227 -33.49 -8.39 2.86
C TRP A 227 -33.38 -7.63 1.53
N LEU A 228 -34.49 -7.08 1.02
CA LEU A 228 -34.51 -6.34 -0.24
C LEU A 228 -33.72 -5.03 -0.14
N GLN A 229 -33.88 -4.28 0.95
CA GLN A 229 -33.13 -3.04 1.21
C GLN A 229 -31.63 -3.29 1.28
N VAL A 230 -31.20 -4.31 2.01
CA VAL A 230 -29.78 -4.67 2.08
C VAL A 230 -29.26 -5.14 0.72
N SER A 231 -30.05 -5.93 -0.02
CA SER A 231 -29.64 -6.39 -1.36
C SER A 231 -29.53 -5.26 -2.37
N GLU A 232 -30.44 -4.28 -2.32
CA GLU A 232 -30.34 -3.06 -3.14
C GLU A 232 -29.10 -2.25 -2.77
N TYR A 233 -28.85 -2.09 -1.47
CA TYR A 233 -27.67 -1.38 -0.97
C TYR A 233 -26.37 -2.00 -1.52
N SER A 234 -26.20 -3.32 -1.37
CA SER A 234 -25.03 -4.04 -1.90
C SER A 234 -24.85 -3.85 -3.41
N GLN A 235 -25.94 -3.92 -4.18
CA GLN A 235 -25.88 -3.70 -5.63
C GLN A 235 -25.50 -2.26 -5.97
N ARG A 236 -26.03 -1.28 -5.26
CA ARG A 236 -25.69 0.13 -5.45
C ARG A 236 -24.22 0.41 -5.11
N VAL A 237 -23.66 -0.21 -4.07
CA VAL A 237 -22.21 -0.16 -3.78
C VAL A 237 -21.41 -0.67 -4.98
N ASN A 238 -21.74 -1.86 -5.49
CA ASN A 238 -21.03 -2.45 -6.63
C ASN A 238 -21.13 -1.58 -7.90
N ASN A 239 -22.32 -1.04 -8.18
CA ASN A 239 -22.54 -0.14 -9.32
C ASN A 239 -21.73 1.15 -9.18
N ALA A 240 -21.74 1.76 -8.00
CA ALA A 240 -20.99 2.99 -7.72
C ALA A 240 -19.47 2.77 -7.84
N ILE A 241 -18.96 1.64 -7.36
CA ILE A 241 -17.55 1.25 -7.51
C ILE A 241 -17.19 1.03 -8.99
N ALA A 242 -18.04 0.32 -9.74
CA ALA A 242 -17.82 0.12 -11.18
C ALA A 242 -17.84 1.46 -11.95
N ARG A 243 -18.75 2.36 -11.58
CA ARG A 243 -18.85 3.71 -12.13
C ARG A 243 -17.61 4.54 -11.81
N TYR A 244 -17.13 4.52 -10.56
CA TYR A 244 -15.87 5.16 -10.17
C TYR A 244 -14.71 4.65 -11.01
N LYS A 245 -14.54 3.32 -11.15
CA LYS A 245 -13.46 2.73 -11.94
C LYS A 245 -13.48 3.18 -13.40
N TYR A 246 -14.67 3.35 -13.98
CA TYR A 246 -14.83 3.91 -15.31
C TYR A 246 -14.43 5.40 -15.34
N LEU A 247 -15.02 6.23 -14.46
CA LEU A 247 -14.76 7.68 -14.45
C LEU A 247 -13.31 8.04 -14.14
N ASN A 248 -12.65 7.29 -13.26
CA ASN A 248 -11.23 7.45 -12.96
C ASN A 248 -10.35 7.15 -14.18
N ARG A 249 -10.70 6.14 -14.99
CA ARG A 249 -10.03 5.88 -16.28
C ARG A 249 -10.26 6.99 -17.30
N GLU A 250 -11.41 7.65 -17.24
CA GLU A 250 -11.72 8.85 -18.02
C GLU A 250 -11.06 10.13 -17.43
N GLY A 251 -10.22 10.01 -16.39
CA GLY A 251 -9.47 11.12 -15.80
C GLY A 251 -10.33 12.16 -15.10
N MET A 252 -11.53 11.76 -14.67
CA MET A 252 -12.43 12.61 -13.88
C MET A 252 -11.88 12.81 -12.45
N SER A 253 -12.34 13.87 -11.79
CA SER A 253 -12.01 14.15 -10.39
C SER A 253 -12.58 13.09 -9.44
N ASP A 254 -11.98 12.92 -8.26
CA ASP A 254 -12.51 12.07 -7.19
C ASP A 254 -13.89 12.55 -6.72
N SER A 255 -14.15 13.86 -6.74
CA SER A 255 -15.47 14.43 -6.41
C SER A 255 -16.57 13.88 -7.34
N GLU A 256 -16.31 13.85 -8.64
CA GLU A 256 -17.24 13.30 -9.62
C GLU A 256 -17.27 11.77 -9.59
N GLY A 257 -16.09 11.13 -9.54
CA GLY A 257 -15.95 9.69 -9.54
C GLY A 257 -16.66 9.02 -8.36
N PHE A 258 -16.54 9.60 -7.16
CA PHE A 258 -17.12 9.05 -5.94
C PHE A 258 -18.53 9.55 -5.62
N ALA A 259 -19.10 10.49 -6.39
CA ALA A 259 -20.40 11.08 -6.08
C ALA A 259 -21.52 10.04 -5.83
N GLU A 260 -21.58 9.00 -6.66
CA GLU A 260 -22.55 7.91 -6.48
C GLU A 260 -22.25 7.09 -5.22
N LEU A 261 -20.97 6.78 -4.94
CA LEU A 261 -20.59 6.01 -3.75
C LEU A 261 -20.83 6.79 -2.46
N ASP A 262 -20.56 8.09 -2.45
CA ASP A 262 -20.83 8.99 -1.32
C ASP A 262 -22.34 9.06 -1.03
N ALA A 263 -23.19 9.08 -2.07
CA ALA A 263 -24.64 9.02 -1.90
C ALA A 263 -25.09 7.67 -1.31
N VAL A 264 -24.48 6.56 -1.75
CA VAL A 264 -24.76 5.22 -1.22
C VAL A 264 -24.30 5.10 0.23
N LEU A 265 -23.09 5.57 0.58
CA LEU A 265 -22.60 5.57 1.96
C LEU A 265 -23.51 6.36 2.91
N LYS A 266 -24.01 7.52 2.47
CA LYS A 266 -24.99 8.31 3.22
C LYS A 266 -26.32 7.58 3.42
N GLN A 267 -26.73 6.74 2.47
CA GLN A 267 -27.87 5.84 2.65
C GLN A 267 -27.54 4.75 3.68
N GLY A 268 -26.35 4.15 3.61
CA GLY A 268 -25.86 3.16 4.57
C GLY A 268 -25.85 3.68 6.01
N GLU A 269 -25.37 4.91 6.23
CA GLU A 269 -25.39 5.58 7.55
C GLU A 269 -26.80 5.64 8.16
N LYS A 270 -27.82 5.88 7.34
CA LYS A 270 -29.22 5.90 7.79
C LYS A 270 -29.79 4.52 8.04
N MET A 271 -29.34 3.51 7.29
CA MET A 271 -29.79 2.12 7.42
C MET A 271 -29.20 1.44 8.64
N GLN A 272 -27.96 1.77 9.01
CA GLN A 272 -27.23 1.15 10.11
C GLN A 272 -28.01 1.04 11.43
N PRO A 273 -28.65 2.09 11.98
CA PRO A 273 -29.43 1.98 13.22
C PRO A 273 -30.73 1.18 13.08
N LEU A 274 -31.21 0.94 11.85
CA LEU A 274 -32.46 0.20 11.60
C LEU A 274 -32.24 -1.32 11.57
N ILE A 275 -31.02 -1.75 11.22
CA ILE A 275 -30.67 -3.17 11.10
C ILE A 275 -30.02 -3.61 12.42
N GLN A 276 -30.83 -4.18 13.30
CA GLN A 276 -30.40 -4.62 14.63
C GLN A 276 -29.58 -5.92 14.57
N PRO A 277 -28.73 -6.24 15.58
CA PRO A 277 -27.95 -7.49 15.61
C PRO A 277 -28.79 -8.78 15.50
N SER A 278 -30.08 -8.73 15.82
CA SER A 278 -31.02 -9.84 15.67
C SER A 278 -31.52 -10.03 14.23
N ASP A 279 -31.28 -9.08 13.33
CA ASP A 279 -31.68 -9.17 11.92
C ASP A 279 -30.80 -10.19 11.18
N PRO A 280 -31.39 -11.14 10.43
CA PRO A 280 -30.62 -12.09 9.61
C PRO A 280 -29.66 -11.44 8.60
N ASN A 281 -29.90 -10.19 8.20
CA ASN A 281 -29.09 -9.43 7.25
C ASN A 281 -28.04 -8.54 7.90
N TYR A 282 -27.94 -8.52 9.24
CA TYR A 282 -27.04 -7.64 9.99
C TYR A 282 -25.60 -7.70 9.47
N LEU A 283 -25.00 -8.90 9.46
CA LEU A 283 -23.62 -9.06 9.02
C LEU A 283 -23.43 -8.73 7.54
N ARG A 284 -24.35 -9.15 6.67
CA ARG A 284 -24.28 -8.86 5.23
C ARG A 284 -24.24 -7.36 4.98
N PHE A 285 -25.14 -6.60 5.62
CA PHE A 285 -25.16 -5.15 5.50
C PHE A 285 -23.85 -4.51 6.00
N HIS A 286 -23.42 -4.86 7.21
CA HIS A 286 -22.22 -4.25 7.81
C HIS A 286 -20.94 -4.59 7.06
N TYR A 287 -20.83 -5.79 6.49
CA TYR A 287 -19.72 -6.16 5.62
C TYR A 287 -19.68 -5.29 4.36
N ASP A 288 -20.81 -5.17 3.65
CA ASP A 288 -20.85 -4.35 2.43
C ASP A 288 -20.66 -2.86 2.72
N TYR A 289 -21.10 -2.39 3.90
CA TYR A 289 -20.84 -1.03 4.38
C TYR A 289 -19.35 -0.79 4.67
N ILE A 290 -18.67 -1.72 5.34
CA ILE A 290 -17.22 -1.67 5.56
C ILE A 290 -16.47 -1.65 4.23
N TYR A 291 -16.83 -2.53 3.31
CA TYR A 291 -16.21 -2.59 1.99
C TYR A 291 -16.40 -1.29 1.19
N ALA A 292 -17.59 -0.69 1.24
CA ALA A 292 -17.85 0.60 0.61
C ALA A 292 -17.05 1.75 1.24
N LEU A 293 -16.91 1.76 2.57
CA LEU A 293 -16.12 2.76 3.30
C LEU A 293 -14.64 2.68 2.95
N ASP A 294 -14.10 1.46 2.92
CA ASP A 294 -12.71 1.19 2.57
C ASP A 294 -12.40 1.63 1.14
N PHE A 295 -13.22 1.22 0.17
CA PHE A 295 -13.07 1.64 -1.22
C PHE A 295 -13.09 3.18 -1.38
N ARG A 296 -13.84 3.88 -0.52
CA ARG A 296 -13.90 5.34 -0.51
C ARG A 296 -12.72 6.01 0.21
N GLY A 297 -11.88 5.26 0.92
CA GLY A 297 -10.79 5.78 1.74
C GLY A 297 -11.23 6.30 3.12
N ARG A 298 -12.35 5.82 3.67
CA ARG A 298 -12.83 6.16 5.02
C ARG A 298 -12.28 5.19 6.07
N THR A 299 -10.96 5.04 6.07
CA THR A 299 -10.17 4.00 6.76
C THR A 299 -10.37 4.01 8.27
N ARG A 300 -10.37 5.18 8.92
CA ARG A 300 -10.70 5.29 10.34
C ARG A 300 -12.10 4.77 10.68
N THR A 301 -13.09 5.11 9.85
CA THR A 301 -14.46 4.63 10.04
C THR A 301 -14.55 3.12 9.84
N VAL A 302 -13.80 2.53 8.91
CA VAL A 302 -13.70 1.06 8.75
C VAL A 302 -13.26 0.40 10.06
N LEU A 303 -12.18 0.88 10.67
CA LEU A 303 -11.67 0.32 11.93
C LEU A 303 -12.66 0.50 13.09
N ASP A 304 -13.37 1.63 13.15
CA ASP A 304 -14.44 1.84 14.13
C ASP A 304 -15.59 0.84 13.94
N GLN A 305 -15.99 0.55 12.70
CA GLN A 305 -17.04 -0.43 12.39
C GLN A 305 -16.58 -1.86 12.67
N PHE A 306 -15.34 -2.21 12.35
CA PHE A 306 -14.76 -3.51 12.69
C PHE A 306 -14.76 -3.75 14.20
N THR A 307 -14.35 -2.74 14.98
CA THR A 307 -14.37 -2.81 16.45
C THR A 307 -15.79 -3.02 16.99
N LYS A 308 -16.80 -2.34 16.42
CA LYS A 308 -18.22 -2.51 16.81
C LYS A 308 -18.78 -3.89 16.50
N LEU A 309 -18.36 -4.51 15.39
CA LEU A 309 -18.81 -5.86 15.03
C LEU A 309 -18.38 -6.90 16.07
N ASN A 310 -17.24 -6.69 16.74
CA ASN A 310 -16.72 -7.59 17.78
C ASN A 310 -16.60 -9.05 17.32
N ILE A 311 -16.22 -9.25 16.06
CA ILE A 311 -15.97 -10.55 15.45
C ILE A 311 -14.45 -10.68 15.23
N PRO A 312 -13.83 -11.79 15.67
CA PRO A 312 -12.42 -12.05 15.39
C PRO A 312 -12.11 -11.97 13.89
N LEU A 313 -10.98 -11.34 13.54
CA LEU A 313 -10.59 -11.04 12.16
C LEU A 313 -10.65 -12.28 11.28
N GLU A 314 -10.16 -13.43 11.74
CA GLU A 314 -10.06 -14.68 10.97
C GLU A 314 -11.44 -15.26 10.58
N LYS A 315 -12.49 -14.91 11.33
CA LYS A 315 -13.86 -15.35 11.05
C LYS A 315 -14.57 -14.48 10.02
N LEU A 316 -13.98 -13.34 9.65
CA LEU A 316 -14.54 -12.45 8.65
C LEU A 316 -14.26 -12.96 7.23
N PRO A 317 -15.13 -12.68 6.26
CA PRO A 317 -14.88 -12.97 4.86
C PRO A 317 -13.60 -12.27 4.35
N ALA A 318 -12.92 -12.89 3.38
CA ALA A 318 -11.63 -12.40 2.86
C ALA A 318 -11.68 -10.93 2.42
N TYR A 319 -12.72 -10.50 1.69
CA TYR A 319 -12.86 -9.11 1.24
C TYR A 319 -13.01 -8.09 2.36
N ILE A 320 -13.52 -8.50 3.53
CA ILE A 320 -13.61 -7.64 4.71
C ILE A 320 -12.27 -7.61 5.45
N ARG A 321 -11.58 -8.75 5.56
CA ARG A 321 -10.23 -8.78 6.12
C ARG A 321 -9.26 -7.93 5.29
N HIS A 322 -9.42 -7.92 3.97
CA HIS A 322 -8.67 -7.04 3.06
C HIS A 322 -8.94 -5.57 3.33
N ALA A 323 -10.21 -5.15 3.34
CA ALA A 323 -10.59 -3.77 3.68
C ALA A 323 -10.05 -3.31 5.04
N ILE A 324 -10.05 -4.19 6.04
CA ILE A 324 -9.48 -3.91 7.36
C ILE A 324 -7.95 -3.79 7.28
N ALA A 325 -7.27 -4.65 6.50
CA ALA A 325 -5.83 -4.62 6.30
C ALA A 325 -5.37 -3.32 5.62
N ASP A 326 -6.05 -2.91 4.55
CA ASP A 326 -5.82 -1.65 3.83
C ASP A 326 -6.00 -0.46 4.78
N SER A 327 -7.09 -0.48 5.56
CA SER A 327 -7.38 0.56 6.54
C SER A 327 -6.34 0.65 7.66
N TYR A 328 -5.80 -0.49 8.15
CA TYR A 328 -4.69 -0.46 9.10
C TYR A 328 -3.43 0.16 8.51
N LEU A 329 -3.10 -0.16 7.25
CA LEU A 329 -1.93 0.40 6.58
C LEU A 329 -2.09 1.91 6.38
N ALA A 330 -3.23 2.36 5.86
CA ALA A 330 -3.53 3.77 5.64
C ALA A 330 -3.55 4.59 6.94
N GLU A 331 -4.02 4.02 8.06
CA GLU A 331 -3.99 4.63 9.39
C GLU A 331 -2.63 4.50 10.09
N ARG A 332 -1.58 4.13 9.35
CA ARG A 332 -0.20 4.04 9.84
C ARG A 332 0.01 3.00 10.95
N GLN A 333 -0.72 1.88 10.88
CA GLN A 333 -0.62 0.74 11.79
C GLN A 333 -0.08 -0.51 11.06
N PRO A 334 1.15 -0.46 10.52
CA PRO A 334 1.63 -1.48 9.59
C PRO A 334 1.82 -2.86 10.24
N GLN A 335 2.07 -2.95 11.55
CA GLN A 335 2.10 -4.24 12.26
C GLN A 335 0.73 -4.95 12.20
N GLN A 336 -0.37 -4.22 12.37
CA GLN A 336 -1.72 -4.78 12.30
C GLN A 336 -2.10 -5.11 10.86
N ALA A 337 -1.70 -4.26 9.91
CA ALA A 337 -1.88 -4.51 8.49
C ALA A 337 -1.17 -5.81 8.06
N GLU A 338 0.09 -6.02 8.48
CA GLU A 338 0.86 -7.25 8.20
C GLU A 338 0.10 -8.49 8.68
N LEU A 339 -0.38 -8.48 9.92
CA LEU A 339 -1.16 -9.58 10.49
C LEU A 339 -2.43 -9.86 9.67
N ALA A 340 -3.15 -8.80 9.29
CA ALA A 340 -4.39 -8.90 8.53
C ALA A 340 -4.17 -9.42 7.11
N PHE A 341 -3.19 -8.88 6.36
CA PHE A 341 -2.86 -9.36 5.02
C PHE A 341 -2.40 -10.82 5.01
N LYS A 342 -1.63 -11.26 6.02
CA LYS A 342 -1.21 -12.66 6.14
C LYS A 342 -2.39 -13.63 6.23
N THR A 343 -3.53 -13.23 6.81
CA THR A 343 -4.74 -14.07 6.83
C THR A 343 -5.27 -14.38 5.42
N LEU A 344 -5.06 -13.46 4.47
CA LEU A 344 -5.56 -13.58 3.09
C LEU A 344 -4.73 -14.58 2.28
N LEU A 345 -3.44 -14.75 2.60
CA LEU A 345 -2.56 -15.66 1.86
C LEU A 345 -3.02 -17.13 1.91
N THR A 346 -3.84 -17.48 2.91
CA THR A 346 -4.39 -18.84 3.07
C THR A 346 -5.65 -19.09 2.25
N GLU A 347 -6.25 -18.04 1.67
CA GLU A 347 -7.49 -18.13 0.91
C GLU A 347 -7.24 -18.61 -0.52
N LYS A 348 -7.93 -19.68 -0.92
CA LYS A 348 -7.75 -20.27 -2.25
C LYS A 348 -8.28 -19.33 -3.33
N ASN A 349 -7.44 -19.00 -4.31
CA ASN A 349 -7.77 -18.13 -5.46
C ASN A 349 -8.23 -16.71 -5.06
N TYR A 350 -7.80 -16.19 -3.92
CA TYR A 350 -8.12 -14.84 -3.47
C TYR A 350 -6.94 -13.85 -3.55
N PRO A 351 -5.71 -14.18 -3.07
CA PRO A 351 -4.58 -13.28 -3.18
C PRO A 351 -4.27 -12.91 -4.64
N ASP A 352 -4.21 -11.61 -4.89
CA ASP A 352 -3.81 -10.99 -6.13
C ASP A 352 -2.67 -9.99 -5.86
N MET A 353 -2.23 -9.26 -6.89
CA MET A 353 -1.21 -8.23 -6.70
C MET A 353 -1.61 -7.11 -5.75
N THR A 354 -2.91 -6.85 -5.53
CA THR A 354 -3.37 -5.88 -4.53
C THR A 354 -2.99 -6.36 -3.12
N VAL A 355 -3.32 -7.61 -2.78
CA VAL A 355 -2.98 -8.23 -1.49
C VAL A 355 -1.46 -8.31 -1.29
N TYR A 356 -0.72 -8.73 -2.33
CA TYR A 356 0.73 -8.84 -2.26
C TYR A 356 1.39 -7.46 -2.07
N THR A 357 0.92 -6.44 -2.79
CA THR A 357 1.44 -5.08 -2.66
C THR A 357 1.15 -4.50 -1.26
N GLY A 358 -0.05 -4.72 -0.72
CA GLY A 358 -0.40 -4.30 0.63
C GLY A 358 0.49 -4.94 1.71
N LEU A 359 0.73 -6.25 1.63
CA LEU A 359 1.64 -6.94 2.54
C LEU A 359 3.08 -6.45 2.39
N TYR A 360 3.56 -6.26 1.15
CA TYR A 360 4.88 -5.70 0.89
C TYR A 360 5.06 -4.33 1.54
N TYR A 361 4.12 -3.39 1.34
CA TYR A 361 4.22 -2.06 1.94
C TYR A 361 4.10 -2.09 3.46
N SER A 362 3.34 -3.03 4.02
CA SER A 362 3.31 -3.23 5.48
C SER A 362 4.69 -3.62 6.04
N TYR A 363 5.54 -4.32 5.27
CA TYR A 363 6.93 -4.57 5.67
C TYR A 363 7.80 -3.32 5.50
N ILE A 364 7.66 -2.60 4.39
CA ILE A 364 8.45 -1.39 4.12
C ILE A 364 8.21 -0.31 5.17
N GLU A 365 6.95 -0.07 5.57
CA GLU A 365 6.62 0.92 6.60
C GLU A 365 7.11 0.52 8.01
N GLN A 366 7.51 -0.75 8.20
CA GLN A 366 8.15 -1.26 9.42
C GLN A 366 9.67 -1.36 9.31
N GLU A 367 10.28 -0.87 8.23
CA GLU A 367 11.72 -1.02 7.96
C GLU A 367 12.18 -2.50 7.77
N LYS A 368 11.25 -3.43 7.51
CA LYS A 368 11.51 -4.88 7.32
C LYS A 368 11.89 -5.19 5.87
N TYR A 369 12.96 -4.57 5.37
CA TYR A 369 13.38 -4.69 3.97
C TYR A 369 13.76 -6.12 3.55
N LYS A 370 14.36 -6.89 4.46
CA LYS A 370 14.78 -8.27 4.18
C LYS A 370 13.56 -9.18 3.98
N GLU A 371 12.56 -9.05 4.84
CA GLU A 371 11.29 -9.76 4.73
C GLU A 371 10.54 -9.35 3.47
N ALA A 372 10.55 -8.06 3.13
CA ALA A 372 9.95 -7.54 1.90
C ALA A 372 10.61 -8.13 0.64
N GLU A 373 11.95 -8.19 0.59
CA GLU A 373 12.71 -8.79 -0.52
C GLU A 373 12.43 -10.29 -0.66
N GLN A 374 12.47 -11.03 0.46
CA GLN A 374 12.13 -12.46 0.47
C GLN A 374 10.72 -12.71 -0.05
N PHE A 375 9.76 -11.91 0.43
CA PHE A 375 8.37 -12.01 0.00
C PHE A 375 8.18 -11.69 -1.49
N LEU A 376 8.88 -10.68 -2.04
CA LEU A 376 8.86 -10.42 -3.49
C LEU A 376 9.35 -11.61 -4.30
N GLY A 377 10.40 -12.30 -3.84
CA GLY A 377 10.88 -13.53 -4.47
C GLY A 377 9.86 -14.67 -4.45
N GLU A 378 8.98 -14.73 -3.44
CA GLU A 378 7.85 -15.66 -3.40
C GLU A 378 6.75 -15.26 -4.38
N VAL A 379 6.39 -13.97 -4.42
CA VAL A 379 5.35 -13.43 -5.33
C VAL A 379 5.69 -13.69 -6.80
N ASP A 380 6.96 -13.59 -7.20
CA ASP A 380 7.40 -13.92 -8.58
C ASP A 380 6.97 -15.34 -9.01
N ARG A 381 6.99 -16.29 -8.07
CA ARG A 381 6.61 -17.70 -8.32
C ARG A 381 5.10 -17.89 -8.30
N LEU A 382 4.38 -17.05 -7.55
CA LEU A 382 2.93 -17.11 -7.42
C LEU A 382 2.21 -16.43 -8.59
N VAL A 383 2.81 -15.39 -9.19
CA VAL A 383 2.24 -14.63 -10.31
C VAL A 383 2.77 -15.17 -11.64
N PRO A 384 1.94 -15.86 -12.45
CA PRO A 384 2.38 -16.41 -13.72
C PRO A 384 2.87 -15.30 -14.67
N THR A 385 3.90 -15.57 -15.46
CA THR A 385 4.36 -14.60 -16.48
C THR A 385 3.35 -14.46 -17.62
N TYR A 386 2.72 -15.56 -18.02
CA TYR A 386 1.83 -15.61 -19.17
C TYR A 386 0.44 -16.09 -18.79
N LYS A 387 -0.57 -15.52 -19.45
CA LYS A 387 -1.94 -16.02 -19.46
C LYS A 387 -2.19 -16.79 -20.75
N TYR A 388 -2.76 -17.99 -20.61
CA TYR A 388 -3.10 -18.86 -21.74
C TYR A 388 -4.60 -18.78 -22.01
N SER A 389 -4.96 -18.54 -23.28
CA SER A 389 -6.35 -18.63 -23.72
C SER A 389 -6.77 -20.09 -23.87
N GLN A 390 -8.03 -20.41 -23.54
CA GLN A 390 -8.61 -21.73 -23.84
C GLN A 390 -9.00 -21.87 -25.32
N ALA A 391 -9.02 -20.77 -26.09
CA ALA A 391 -9.29 -20.79 -27.52
C ALA A 391 -8.07 -21.29 -28.30
N LYS A 392 -8.27 -22.30 -29.17
CA LYS A 392 -7.22 -22.82 -30.04
C LYS A 392 -6.73 -21.74 -31.02
N GLY A 393 -5.41 -21.56 -31.11
CA GLY A 393 -4.77 -20.64 -32.06
C GLY A 393 -4.58 -19.20 -31.57
N VAL A 394 -4.91 -18.91 -30.31
CA VAL A 394 -4.62 -17.60 -29.69
C VAL A 394 -3.26 -17.68 -28.98
N ASP A 395 -2.36 -16.76 -29.32
CA ASP A 395 -1.05 -16.66 -28.67
C ASP A 395 -1.20 -16.31 -27.18
N LYS A 396 -0.21 -16.76 -26.39
CA LYS A 396 -0.12 -16.40 -24.97
C LYS A 396 0.09 -14.88 -24.82
N THR A 397 -0.58 -14.27 -23.84
CA THR A 397 -0.40 -12.85 -23.50
C THR A 397 0.29 -12.71 -22.15
N SER A 398 0.80 -11.51 -21.82
CA SER A 398 1.25 -11.23 -20.44
C SER A 398 0.10 -11.45 -19.47
N HIS A 399 0.40 -11.95 -18.27
CA HIS A 399 -0.58 -12.01 -17.20
C HIS A 399 -0.89 -10.58 -16.72
N PRO A 400 -2.15 -10.20 -16.47
CA PRO A 400 -2.51 -8.83 -16.05
C PRO A 400 -1.69 -8.32 -14.85
N ASP A 401 -1.56 -9.16 -13.83
CA ASP A 401 -0.80 -8.88 -12.60
C ASP A 401 0.73 -8.81 -12.79
N ARG A 402 1.25 -9.21 -13.96
CA ARG A 402 2.70 -9.27 -14.16
C ARG A 402 3.33 -7.88 -14.22
N ASP A 403 2.62 -6.91 -14.79
CA ASP A 403 3.08 -5.52 -14.88
C ASP A 403 3.15 -4.87 -13.49
N ASP A 404 2.18 -5.17 -12.62
CA ASP A 404 2.17 -4.72 -11.22
C ASP A 404 3.36 -5.30 -10.44
N TYR A 405 3.65 -6.59 -10.62
CA TYR A 405 4.81 -7.23 -10.00
C TYR A 405 6.14 -6.62 -10.49
N ILE A 406 6.29 -6.43 -11.80
CA ILE A 406 7.48 -5.80 -12.40
C ILE A 406 7.67 -4.38 -11.86
N THR A 407 6.57 -3.64 -11.71
CA THR A 407 6.59 -2.29 -11.12
C THR A 407 7.01 -2.33 -9.66
N LEU A 408 6.42 -3.22 -8.86
CA LEU A 408 6.75 -3.37 -7.45
C LEU A 408 8.22 -3.77 -7.23
N GLN A 409 8.74 -4.66 -8.08
CA GLN A 409 10.15 -5.06 -8.08
C GLN A 409 11.08 -3.87 -8.34
N GLY A 410 10.78 -3.05 -9.36
CA GLY A 410 11.57 -1.85 -9.66
C GLY A 410 11.51 -0.81 -8.55
N MET A 411 10.33 -0.61 -7.96
CA MET A 411 10.16 0.30 -6.83
C MET A 411 10.86 -0.21 -5.56
N HIS A 412 10.93 -1.52 -5.34
CA HIS A 412 11.69 -2.09 -4.24
C HIS A 412 13.17 -1.74 -4.32
N LEU A 413 13.79 -1.89 -5.50
CA LEU A 413 15.17 -1.46 -5.73
C LEU A 413 15.35 0.02 -5.35
N ALA A 414 14.42 0.88 -5.78
CA ALA A 414 14.46 2.30 -5.45
C ALA A 414 14.33 2.56 -3.93
N TYR A 415 13.38 1.90 -3.25
CA TYR A 415 13.17 2.04 -1.80
C TYR A 415 14.33 1.48 -0.97
N ALA A 416 15.08 0.52 -1.51
CA ALA A 416 16.26 -0.09 -0.90
C ALA A 416 17.57 0.68 -1.18
N ASN A 417 17.49 1.88 -1.78
CA ASN A 417 18.61 2.74 -2.21
C ASN A 417 19.42 2.22 -3.42
N HIS A 418 18.96 1.17 -4.10
CA HIS A 418 19.56 0.64 -5.34
C HIS A 418 19.06 1.38 -6.59
N LEU A 419 19.17 2.71 -6.60
CA LEU A 419 18.51 3.57 -7.60
C LEU A 419 19.04 3.37 -9.03
N ASP A 420 20.34 3.18 -9.24
CA ASP A 420 20.90 2.82 -10.57
C ASP A 420 20.30 1.51 -11.11
N GLN A 421 20.07 0.52 -10.24
CA GLN A 421 19.44 -0.74 -10.64
C GLN A 421 17.95 -0.53 -10.96
N ALA A 422 17.26 0.31 -10.19
CA ALA A 422 15.86 0.67 -10.43
C ALA A 422 15.68 1.41 -11.77
N GLU A 423 16.54 2.38 -12.08
CA GLU A 423 16.51 3.14 -13.33
C GLU A 423 16.72 2.20 -14.53
N LYS A 424 17.77 1.36 -14.48
CA LYS A 424 18.04 0.35 -15.51
C LYS A 424 16.90 -0.65 -15.67
N HIS A 425 16.27 -1.06 -14.57
CA HIS A 425 15.10 -1.93 -14.60
C HIS A 425 13.97 -1.27 -15.38
N PHE A 426 13.53 -0.07 -14.98
CA PHE A 426 12.42 0.61 -15.63
C PHE A 426 12.74 0.99 -17.07
N GLN A 427 13.97 1.44 -17.37
CA GLN A 427 14.38 1.72 -18.75
C GLN A 427 14.20 0.48 -19.63
N LYS A 428 14.68 -0.68 -19.18
CA LYS A 428 14.52 -1.94 -19.91
C LYS A 428 13.05 -2.31 -20.12
N GLN A 429 12.19 -2.12 -19.11
CA GLN A 429 10.77 -2.43 -19.25
C GLN A 429 10.06 -1.47 -20.21
N VAL A 430 10.42 -0.19 -20.18
CA VAL A 430 9.91 0.82 -21.11
C VAL A 430 10.38 0.54 -22.54
N ASP A 431 11.61 0.05 -22.75
CA ASP A 431 12.09 -0.33 -24.08
C ASP A 431 11.30 -1.52 -24.66
N LEU A 432 10.88 -2.46 -23.79
CA LEU A 432 10.03 -3.60 -24.18
C LEU A 432 8.56 -3.19 -24.41
N ALA A 433 8.07 -2.21 -23.65
CA ALA A 433 6.69 -1.75 -23.70
C ALA A 433 6.63 -0.20 -23.80
N PRO A 434 7.02 0.39 -24.94
CA PRO A 434 7.26 1.84 -25.07
C PRO A 434 6.01 2.71 -24.99
N ALA A 435 4.82 2.10 -24.98
CA ALA A 435 3.52 2.76 -24.82
C ALA A 435 2.85 2.46 -23.46
N ASN A 436 3.50 1.72 -22.55
CA ASN A 436 2.95 1.44 -21.23
C ASN A 436 3.10 2.68 -20.33
N GLU A 437 1.98 3.38 -20.09
CA GLU A 437 1.93 4.62 -19.31
C GLU A 437 2.45 4.44 -17.87
N GLY A 438 2.14 3.33 -17.21
CA GLY A 438 2.57 3.05 -15.84
C GLY A 438 4.08 2.90 -15.73
N LEU A 439 4.70 2.16 -16.65
CA LEU A 439 6.16 1.99 -16.68
C LEU A 439 6.90 3.30 -16.97
N ILE A 440 6.38 4.13 -17.89
CA ILE A 440 6.95 5.45 -18.20
C ILE A 440 6.88 6.38 -16.97
N ASN A 441 5.74 6.38 -16.27
CA ASN A 441 5.58 7.16 -15.04
C ASN A 441 6.53 6.71 -13.91
N ASN A 442 6.80 5.42 -13.79
CA ASN A 442 7.75 4.90 -12.80
C ASN A 442 9.21 5.18 -13.20
N LEU A 443 9.55 5.11 -14.49
CA LEU A 443 10.87 5.53 -14.98
C LEU A 443 11.13 7.00 -14.63
N ALA A 444 10.21 7.92 -14.99
CA ALA A 444 10.34 9.33 -14.67
C ALA A 444 10.47 9.60 -13.15
N ARG A 445 9.74 8.85 -12.34
CA ARG A 445 9.84 8.92 -10.87
C ARG A 445 11.25 8.56 -10.40
N VAL A 446 11.82 7.48 -10.90
CA VAL A 446 13.16 7.01 -10.52
C VAL A 446 14.25 7.94 -11.06
N GLU A 447 14.14 8.41 -12.32
CA GLU A 447 15.05 9.41 -12.90
C GLU A 447 15.13 10.66 -12.01
N ARG A 448 13.98 11.15 -11.53
CA ARG A 448 13.95 12.27 -10.57
C ARG A 448 14.62 11.93 -9.24
N TRP A 449 14.51 10.70 -8.74
CA TRP A 449 15.17 10.25 -7.51
C TRP A 449 16.69 10.02 -7.69
N THR A 450 17.15 9.86 -8.94
CA THR A 450 18.58 9.81 -9.32
C THR A 450 19.16 11.19 -9.65
N ASP A 451 18.53 12.27 -9.19
CA ASP A 451 18.89 13.67 -9.45
C ASP A 451 18.83 14.10 -10.95
N LYS A 452 17.97 13.47 -11.77
CA LYS A 452 17.80 13.79 -13.20
C LYS A 452 16.41 14.35 -13.55
N PRO A 453 16.01 15.52 -13.03
CA PRO A 453 14.67 16.07 -13.26
C PRO A 453 14.42 16.59 -14.69
N LEU A 454 15.47 16.89 -15.49
CA LEU A 454 15.29 17.22 -16.91
C LEU A 454 15.07 15.96 -17.74
N GLU A 455 15.77 14.86 -17.44
CA GLU A 455 15.51 13.56 -18.07
C GLU A 455 14.08 13.08 -17.75
N SER A 456 13.70 13.12 -16.47
CA SER A 456 12.32 12.84 -16.04
C SER A 456 11.28 13.68 -16.78
N LYS A 457 11.55 14.98 -17.03
CA LYS A 457 10.67 15.83 -17.83
C LYS A 457 10.52 15.30 -19.27
N GLN A 458 11.61 14.86 -19.89
CA GLN A 458 11.61 14.29 -21.23
C GLN A 458 10.85 12.95 -21.26
N THR A 459 11.07 12.08 -20.29
CA THR A 459 10.36 10.81 -20.15
C THR A 459 8.85 11.02 -19.98
N ILE A 460 8.42 11.94 -19.11
CA ILE A 460 6.99 12.31 -18.96
C ILE A 460 6.42 12.85 -20.27
N SER A 461 7.20 13.63 -21.04
CA SER A 461 6.74 14.22 -22.30
C SER A 461 6.35 13.20 -23.37
N ARG A 462 6.81 11.94 -23.25
CA ARG A 462 6.39 10.82 -24.12
C ARG A 462 4.91 10.48 -23.98
N LEU A 463 4.29 10.86 -22.86
CA LEU A 463 2.86 10.68 -22.58
C LEU A 463 2.01 11.86 -23.09
N ASN A 464 2.64 12.90 -23.65
CA ASN A 464 1.92 14.02 -24.23
C ASN A 464 1.05 13.53 -25.40
N GLY A 465 -0.21 13.94 -25.41
CA GLY A 465 -1.19 13.55 -26.43
C GLY A 465 -2.07 12.36 -26.05
N LEU A 466 -1.79 11.68 -24.93
CA LEU A 466 -2.74 10.75 -24.33
C LEU A 466 -3.82 11.53 -23.59
N THR A 467 -5.08 11.32 -23.99
CA THR A 467 -6.26 11.89 -23.33
C THR A 467 -7.19 10.75 -22.90
N PRO A 468 -7.66 10.76 -21.65
CA PRO A 468 -7.34 11.71 -20.57
C PRO A 468 -5.90 11.53 -20.03
N VAL A 469 -5.36 12.58 -19.40
CA VAL A 469 -4.08 12.49 -18.69
C VAL A 469 -4.31 11.80 -17.35
N SER A 470 -3.65 10.66 -17.11
CA SER A 470 -3.80 9.89 -15.88
C SER A 470 -3.37 10.68 -14.63
N LYS A 471 -3.89 10.25 -13.47
CA LYS A 471 -3.54 10.79 -12.16
C LYS A 471 -2.03 10.75 -11.91
N ASP A 472 -1.38 9.61 -12.18
CA ASP A 472 0.06 9.43 -11.95
C ASP A 472 0.90 10.37 -12.81
N THR A 473 0.52 10.57 -14.08
CA THR A 473 1.19 11.53 -14.97
C THR A 473 1.10 12.95 -14.43
N ARG A 474 -0.07 13.39 -13.94
CA ARG A 474 -0.24 14.72 -13.33
C ARG A 474 0.59 14.89 -12.06
N ILE A 475 0.63 13.86 -11.21
CA ILE A 475 1.46 13.86 -9.98
C ILE A 475 2.95 13.95 -10.35
N ASN A 476 3.40 13.19 -11.36
CA ASN A 476 4.78 13.26 -11.83
C ASN A 476 5.12 14.64 -12.42
N GLN A 477 4.23 15.27 -13.19
CA GLN A 477 4.41 16.64 -13.69
C GLN A 477 4.57 17.65 -12.54
N MET A 478 3.70 17.56 -11.52
CA MET A 478 3.78 18.40 -10.31
C MET A 478 5.11 18.21 -9.57
N GLN A 479 5.50 16.97 -9.28
CA GLN A 479 6.74 16.65 -8.57
C GLN A 479 7.99 16.99 -9.38
N ASN A 480 7.91 16.93 -10.72
CA ASN A 480 9.01 17.33 -11.58
C ASN A 480 9.16 18.87 -11.64
N ALA A 481 8.06 19.62 -11.68
CA ALA A 481 8.10 21.08 -11.56
C ALA A 481 8.73 21.52 -10.23
N GLN A 482 8.38 20.81 -9.13
CA GLN A 482 9.02 20.99 -7.83
C GLN A 482 10.53 20.75 -7.88
N ALA A 483 10.98 19.61 -8.44
CA ALA A 483 12.40 19.27 -8.54
C ALA A 483 13.20 20.24 -9.43
N LEU A 484 12.57 20.81 -10.46
CA LEU A 484 13.17 21.84 -11.31
C LEU A 484 13.19 23.24 -10.67
N GLY A 485 12.54 23.44 -9.52
CA GLY A 485 12.36 24.76 -8.93
C GLY A 485 11.50 25.70 -9.79
N ASP A 486 10.58 25.14 -10.60
CA ASP A 486 9.55 25.89 -11.32
C ASP A 486 8.34 26.06 -10.38
N ILE A 487 8.48 26.96 -9.41
CA ILE A 487 7.51 27.15 -8.33
C ILE A 487 6.11 27.54 -8.84
N PRO A 488 5.96 28.44 -9.84
CA PRO A 488 4.64 28.77 -10.40
C PRO A 488 3.92 27.55 -11.00
N GLU A 489 4.62 26.74 -11.79
CA GLU A 489 4.05 25.53 -12.39
C GLU A 489 3.76 24.46 -11.32
N TRP A 490 4.64 24.31 -10.33
CA TRP A 490 4.43 23.41 -9.18
C TRP A 490 3.16 23.80 -8.39
N ARG A 491 2.99 25.09 -8.09
CA ARG A 491 1.81 25.62 -7.38
C ARG A 491 0.54 25.37 -8.18
N LYS A 492 0.51 25.78 -9.45
CA LYS A 492 -0.64 25.58 -10.35
C LYS A 492 -1.04 24.12 -10.45
N ASN A 493 -0.08 23.21 -10.64
CA ASN A 493 -0.37 21.78 -10.73
C ASN A 493 -0.86 21.22 -9.40
N THR A 494 -0.32 21.70 -8.27
CA THR A 494 -0.81 21.30 -6.94
C THR A 494 -2.23 21.79 -6.68
N GLU A 495 -2.56 23.03 -7.02
CA GLU A 495 -3.92 23.58 -6.88
C GLU A 495 -4.92 22.80 -7.74
N SER A 496 -4.58 22.51 -9.00
CA SER A 496 -5.42 21.66 -9.86
C SER A 496 -5.57 20.24 -9.29
N LEU A 497 -4.50 19.64 -8.79
CA LEU A 497 -4.56 18.31 -8.20
C LEU A 497 -5.32 18.27 -6.87
N LEU A 498 -5.39 19.37 -6.11
CA LEU A 498 -6.23 19.46 -4.91
C LEU A 498 -7.73 19.47 -5.25
N GLU A 499 -8.10 19.98 -6.43
CA GLU A 499 -9.49 19.88 -6.92
C GLU A 499 -9.82 18.48 -7.41
N TYR A 500 -8.86 17.80 -8.04
CA TYR A 500 -9.08 16.48 -8.66
C TYR A 500 -8.89 15.31 -7.68
N TYR A 501 -7.83 15.33 -6.87
CA TYR A 501 -7.40 14.22 -6.01
C TYR A 501 -6.96 14.72 -4.62
N PRO A 502 -7.86 15.39 -3.85
CA PRO A 502 -7.52 16.05 -2.58
C PRO A 502 -7.00 15.12 -1.48
N GLU A 503 -7.34 13.83 -1.54
CA GLU A 503 -7.00 12.82 -0.54
C GLU A 503 -5.70 12.07 -0.89
N ASP A 504 -5.09 12.32 -2.06
CA ASP A 504 -3.84 11.68 -2.46
C ASP A 504 -2.65 12.12 -1.59
N GLY A 505 -1.88 11.16 -1.08
CA GLY A 505 -0.74 11.43 -0.20
C GLY A 505 0.35 12.30 -0.84
N GLY A 506 0.61 12.14 -2.14
CA GLY A 506 1.57 12.95 -2.89
C GLY A 506 1.10 14.40 -3.05
N VAL A 507 -0.18 14.60 -3.31
CA VAL A 507 -0.81 15.93 -3.41
C VAL A 507 -0.86 16.62 -2.05
N ILE A 508 -1.23 15.90 -0.98
CA ILE A 508 -1.21 16.42 0.40
C ILE A 508 0.20 16.84 0.81
N LYS A 509 1.21 16.01 0.50
CA LYS A 509 2.62 16.33 0.77
C LYS A 509 3.05 17.59 0.01
N SER A 510 2.73 17.67 -1.29
CA SER A 510 3.03 18.82 -2.13
C SER A 510 2.42 20.11 -1.57
N ARG A 511 1.14 20.09 -1.17
CA ARG A 511 0.47 21.23 -0.51
C ARG A 511 1.21 21.64 0.75
N LYS A 512 1.55 20.71 1.64
CA LYS A 512 2.30 21.00 2.87
C LYS A 512 3.66 21.64 2.58
N GLU A 513 4.35 21.21 1.53
CA GLU A 513 5.65 21.77 1.13
C GLU A 513 5.51 23.18 0.50
N LEU A 514 4.42 23.45 -0.22
CA LEU A 514 4.09 24.82 -0.64
C LEU A 514 3.72 25.72 0.55
N ASP A 515 2.97 25.19 1.53
CA ASP A 515 2.61 25.91 2.75
C ASP A 515 3.85 26.25 3.61
N ASP A 516 4.85 25.36 3.63
CA ASP A 516 6.13 25.62 4.28
C ASP A 516 6.87 26.82 3.67
N ARG A 517 6.68 27.10 2.38
CA ARG A 517 7.27 28.29 1.74
C ARG A 517 6.68 29.59 2.29
N ASN A 518 5.47 29.53 2.88
CA ASN A 518 4.81 30.67 3.50
C ASN A 518 5.24 30.90 4.96
N ARG A 519 6.27 30.19 5.45
CA ARG A 519 6.73 30.24 6.84
C ARG A 519 8.15 30.81 6.96
N PRO A 520 8.45 31.55 8.04
CA PRO A 520 9.82 31.87 8.39
C PRO A 520 10.62 30.60 8.69
N THR A 521 11.94 30.62 8.43
CA THR A 521 12.82 29.51 8.80
C THR A 521 14.06 30.00 9.53
N ILE A 522 14.62 29.13 10.36
CA ILE A 522 15.88 29.34 11.07
C ILE A 522 16.84 28.20 10.74
N SER A 523 18.11 28.53 10.55
CA SER A 523 19.20 27.56 10.61
C SER A 523 20.27 28.09 11.55
N HIS A 524 20.84 27.21 12.35
CA HIS A 524 21.92 27.53 13.27
C HIS A 524 22.94 26.40 13.26
N SER A 525 24.22 26.76 13.26
CA SER A 525 25.32 25.82 13.44
C SER A 525 26.36 26.41 14.39
N THR A 526 27.01 25.56 15.17
CA THR A 526 28.09 25.94 16.06
C THR A 526 29.09 24.81 16.15
N THR A 527 30.36 25.16 15.94
CA THR A 527 31.52 24.31 16.24
C THR A 527 32.31 24.97 17.36
N TRP A 528 32.88 24.15 18.24
CA TRP A 528 33.77 24.63 19.30
C TRP A 528 34.85 23.60 19.54
N GLY A 529 36.09 24.04 19.65
CA GLY A 529 37.24 23.16 19.64
C GLY A 529 38.35 23.55 20.59
N GLN A 530 39.26 22.60 20.78
CA GLN A 530 40.53 22.81 21.46
C GLN A 530 41.66 22.20 20.62
N SER A 531 42.71 22.97 20.42
CA SER A 531 43.94 22.55 19.73
C SER A 531 45.07 22.26 20.73
N LYS A 532 45.91 21.28 20.44
CA LYS A 532 47.13 20.94 21.19
C LYS A 532 48.28 20.64 20.23
N ALA A 533 49.43 21.27 20.43
CA ALA A 533 50.66 20.89 19.76
C ALA A 533 51.20 19.58 20.37
N ALA A 534 51.68 18.66 19.53
CA ALA A 534 52.24 17.38 19.98
C ALA A 534 53.56 17.55 20.77
N ASP A 535 54.32 18.62 20.49
CA ASP A 535 55.69 18.83 20.98
C ASP A 535 55.78 19.77 22.19
N SER A 536 54.94 19.62 23.22
CA SER A 536 55.08 20.30 24.54
C SER A 536 55.20 21.85 24.55
N SER A 537 55.09 22.52 23.41
CA SER A 537 55.00 23.96 23.30
C SER A 537 53.54 24.38 23.53
N ASP A 538 53.30 25.33 24.42
CA ASP A 538 51.98 25.95 24.63
C ASP A 538 51.60 26.87 23.44
N SER A 539 51.93 26.47 22.22
CA SER A 539 51.77 27.27 21.00
C SER A 539 51.31 26.41 19.86
N VAL A 540 50.10 26.69 19.37
CA VAL A 540 49.64 26.27 18.04
C VAL A 540 50.01 27.37 17.05
N SER A 541 50.52 26.98 15.88
CA SER A 541 50.84 27.86 14.76
C SER A 541 49.85 27.68 13.60
N GLY A 542 48.92 26.72 13.70
CA GLY A 542 47.91 26.45 12.70
C GLY A 542 46.81 27.51 12.58
N GLN A 543 45.84 27.20 11.73
CA GLN A 543 44.69 28.06 11.47
C GLN A 543 43.74 28.16 12.67
N ASN A 544 43.75 27.17 13.57
CA ASN A 544 42.90 27.13 14.76
C ASN A 544 43.62 27.75 15.97
N GLY A 545 42.86 28.41 16.84
CA GLY A 545 43.34 28.83 18.16
C GLY A 545 43.54 27.63 19.11
N LEU A 546 44.15 27.89 20.28
CA LEU A 546 44.21 26.93 21.40
C LEU A 546 42.80 26.50 21.81
N LYS A 547 41.86 27.45 21.80
CA LYS A 547 40.43 27.22 21.78
C LYS A 547 39.84 28.00 20.62
N ASP A 548 38.81 27.45 20.00
CA ASP A 548 38.12 28.08 18.88
C ASP A 548 36.61 27.86 19.00
N ARG A 549 35.85 28.79 18.42
CA ARG A 549 34.41 28.66 18.24
C ARG A 549 34.00 29.37 16.96
N GLU A 550 33.17 28.71 16.17
CA GLU A 550 32.48 29.34 15.06
C GLU A 550 30.98 29.09 15.20
N MET A 551 30.19 30.15 15.11
CA MET A 551 28.73 30.10 15.14
C MET A 551 28.17 30.84 13.94
N GLU A 552 27.15 30.25 13.32
CA GLU A 552 26.40 30.89 12.25
C GLU A 552 24.90 30.70 12.49
N THR A 553 24.14 31.80 12.45
CA THR A 553 22.70 31.80 12.54
C THR A 553 22.10 32.54 11.36
N ARG A 554 21.13 31.93 10.69
CA ARG A 554 20.38 32.54 9.60
C ARG A 554 18.89 32.45 9.87
N LEU A 555 18.23 33.61 9.83
CA LEU A 555 16.78 33.76 9.94
C LEU A 555 16.24 34.25 8.61
N ASN A 556 15.28 33.52 8.06
CA ASN A 556 14.75 33.84 6.74
C ASN A 556 13.24 34.14 6.84
N SER A 557 12.76 35.14 6.10
CA SER A 557 11.33 35.48 5.97
C SER A 557 10.53 34.36 5.30
N PRO A 558 9.21 34.42 5.12
CA PRO A 558 8.55 33.59 4.10
C PRO A 558 9.07 33.92 2.68
N TRP A 559 8.83 33.02 1.72
CA TRP A 559 9.04 33.32 0.30
C TRP A 559 8.00 34.35 -0.19
N ILE A 560 8.48 35.36 -0.90
CA ILE A 560 7.72 36.47 -1.48
C ILE A 560 7.66 36.26 -2.99
N LYS A 561 6.45 36.29 -3.56
CA LYS A 561 6.21 36.05 -5.00
C LYS A 561 6.93 34.80 -5.51
N ASP A 562 6.80 33.72 -4.73
CA ASP A 562 7.37 32.39 -4.94
C ASP A 562 8.89 32.27 -4.93
N ASN A 563 9.64 33.26 -5.40
CA ASN A 563 11.06 33.08 -5.73
C ASN A 563 12.00 34.02 -4.99
N TYR A 564 11.51 34.93 -4.14
CA TYR A 564 12.34 35.89 -3.40
C TYR A 564 12.21 35.68 -1.90
N ARG A 565 13.25 35.97 -1.13
CA ARG A 565 13.20 35.89 0.32
C ARG A 565 14.19 36.88 0.94
N LEU A 566 13.81 37.47 2.07
CA LEU A 566 14.70 38.30 2.87
C LEU A 566 15.27 37.45 4.01
N PHE A 567 16.49 37.77 4.44
CA PHE A 567 17.09 37.08 5.57
C PHE A 567 17.95 37.99 6.43
N ALA A 568 18.04 37.65 7.71
CA ALA A 568 19.04 38.14 8.63
C ALA A 568 20.05 37.02 8.89
N TRP A 569 21.30 37.42 9.05
CA TRP A 569 22.44 36.53 9.21
C TRP A 569 23.32 37.05 10.33
N HIS A 570 23.87 36.15 11.11
CA HIS A 570 24.80 36.45 12.19
C HIS A 570 25.90 35.39 12.19
N GLN A 571 27.13 35.86 12.22
CA GLN A 571 28.31 35.02 12.37
C GLN A 571 29.13 35.51 13.57
N ASP A 572 29.69 34.56 14.29
CA ASP A 572 30.55 34.79 15.44
C ASP A 572 31.72 33.81 15.37
N ARG A 573 32.93 34.34 15.21
CA ARG A 573 34.17 33.59 15.18
C ARG A 573 35.03 34.00 16.35
N TYR A 574 35.59 33.04 17.05
CA TYR A 574 36.44 33.23 18.22
C TYR A 574 37.65 32.31 18.14
N GLY A 575 38.81 32.84 18.55
CA GLY A 575 40.04 32.07 18.71
C GLY A 575 40.90 32.60 19.85
N GLU A 576 41.37 31.71 20.72
CA GLU A 576 42.36 31.98 21.76
C GLU A 576 43.77 31.73 21.20
N TYR A 577 44.56 32.79 21.06
CA TYR A 577 45.96 32.72 20.60
C TYR A 577 46.92 33.16 21.70
N ARG A 578 48.22 32.93 21.53
CA ARG A 578 49.24 33.25 22.56
C ARG A 578 49.27 34.74 22.95
N PHE A 579 48.90 35.61 22.02
CA PHE A 579 48.92 37.06 22.20
C PHE A 579 47.58 37.61 22.70
N GLY A 580 46.53 36.78 22.77
CA GLY A 580 45.22 37.18 23.27
C GLY A 580 44.05 36.43 22.61
N ASP A 581 42.86 36.78 23.07
CA ASP A 581 41.59 36.33 22.51
C ASP A 581 41.19 37.24 21.34
N VAL A 582 40.86 36.65 20.20
CA VAL A 582 40.36 37.37 19.02
C VAL A 582 38.91 36.97 18.75
N HIS A 583 38.06 37.99 18.53
CA HIS A 583 36.66 37.82 18.15
C HIS A 583 36.40 38.54 16.83
N ASP A 584 35.66 37.90 15.94
CA ASP A 584 35.12 38.48 14.71
C ASP A 584 33.62 38.18 14.66
N GLN A 585 32.82 39.20 14.96
CA GLN A 585 31.38 39.10 14.96
C GLN A 585 30.77 40.03 13.90
N ARG A 586 29.92 39.45 13.07
CA ARG A 586 29.25 40.15 11.97
C ARG A 586 27.77 39.84 11.95
N TYR A 587 26.96 40.86 11.71
CA TYR A 587 25.54 40.72 11.42
C TYR A 587 25.26 41.26 10.04
N GLY A 588 24.27 40.70 9.37
CA GLY A 588 23.91 41.14 8.04
C GLY A 588 22.46 40.90 7.71
N VAL A 589 22.02 41.62 6.69
CA VAL A 589 20.69 41.46 6.09
C VAL A 589 20.87 41.28 4.60
N GLY A 590 20.11 40.36 4.04
CA GLY A 590 20.23 39.98 2.64
C GLY A 590 18.92 39.65 2.00
N ALA A 591 18.99 39.49 0.69
CA ALA A 591 17.91 38.99 -0.14
C ALA A 591 18.44 37.81 -0.97
N GLU A 592 17.60 36.80 -1.14
CA GLU A 592 17.87 35.70 -2.06
C GLU A 592 16.76 35.56 -3.09
N TRP A 593 17.15 35.09 -4.26
CA TRP A 593 16.28 34.69 -5.36
C TRP A 593 16.61 33.27 -5.78
N GLN A 594 15.59 32.43 -5.97
CA GLN A 594 15.75 31.07 -6.48
C GLN A 594 14.62 30.72 -7.45
N ALA A 595 14.95 30.27 -8.66
CA ALA A 595 13.99 29.75 -9.63
C ALA A 595 14.70 28.90 -10.70
N ASN A 596 14.03 27.87 -11.22
CA ASN A 596 14.47 27.13 -12.41
C ASN A 596 15.92 26.65 -12.31
N ARG A 597 16.28 26.06 -11.16
CA ARG A 597 17.64 25.59 -10.81
C ARG A 597 18.73 26.66 -10.88
N LYS A 598 18.37 27.92 -10.61
CA LYS A 598 19.26 29.07 -10.41
C LYS A 598 19.02 29.65 -9.04
N ALA A 599 20.08 30.13 -8.40
CA ALA A 599 19.99 30.85 -7.14
C ALA A 599 20.98 32.02 -7.12
N LEU A 600 20.53 33.12 -6.51
CA LEU A 600 21.31 34.33 -6.25
C LEU A 600 21.07 34.76 -4.81
N SER A 601 22.11 34.96 -4.01
CA SER A 601 22.01 35.65 -2.72
C SER A 601 22.90 36.89 -2.70
N ALA A 602 22.42 37.93 -2.05
CA ALA A 602 23.16 39.15 -1.77
C ALA A 602 22.96 39.52 -0.30
N ILE A 603 24.05 39.72 0.43
CA ILE A 603 24.02 40.15 1.84
C ILE A 603 24.90 41.38 2.04
N LEU A 604 24.36 42.34 2.79
CA LEU A 604 25.09 43.44 3.38
C LEU A 604 25.38 43.10 4.83
N SER A 605 26.64 43.13 5.24
CA SER A 605 27.06 42.80 6.61
C SER A 605 27.86 43.93 7.25
N GLN A 606 27.85 43.98 8.58
CA GLN A 606 28.58 44.95 9.37
C GLN A 606 29.20 44.24 10.58
N SER A 607 30.44 44.59 10.90
CA SER A 607 31.12 44.10 12.10
C SER A 607 30.66 44.87 13.34
N THR A 608 30.59 44.19 14.49
CA THR A 608 30.23 44.79 15.79
C THR A 608 31.33 45.67 16.39
N ASP A 609 32.59 45.42 16.06
CA ASP A 609 33.76 46.03 16.71
C ASP A 609 34.35 47.20 15.90
N GLY A 610 33.54 47.86 15.08
CA GLY A 610 33.93 49.05 14.33
C GLY A 610 34.60 48.79 12.96
N GLY A 611 34.50 47.57 12.43
CA GLY A 611 35.02 47.19 11.10
C GLY A 611 34.22 47.71 9.90
N GLN A 612 34.71 47.46 8.69
CA GLN A 612 34.08 47.93 7.44
C GLN A 612 32.79 47.16 7.10
N ALA A 613 31.87 47.84 6.41
CA ALA A 613 30.70 47.22 5.80
C ALA A 613 31.13 46.23 4.71
N GLY A 614 30.47 45.07 4.65
CA GLY A 614 30.75 44.01 3.70
C GLY A 614 29.58 43.74 2.75
N VAL A 615 29.89 43.30 1.55
CA VAL A 615 28.94 42.81 0.56
C VAL A 615 29.39 41.43 0.11
N ARG A 616 28.51 40.44 0.22
CA ARG A 616 28.71 39.12 -0.39
C ARG A 616 27.62 38.84 -1.41
N LEU A 617 28.03 38.33 -2.56
CA LEU A 617 27.19 37.90 -3.67
C LEU A 617 27.50 36.45 -3.98
N ASP A 618 26.48 35.58 -3.98
CA ASP A 618 26.62 34.18 -4.33
C ASP A 618 25.65 33.84 -5.47
N TRP A 619 26.17 33.25 -6.55
CA TRP A 619 25.41 32.78 -7.70
C TRP A 619 25.64 31.30 -7.91
N SER A 620 24.57 30.55 -8.17
CA SER A 620 24.67 29.17 -8.62
C SER A 620 23.65 28.86 -9.72
N GLN A 621 24.06 28.03 -10.66
CA GLN A 621 23.18 27.61 -11.75
C GLN A 621 23.52 26.19 -12.22
N TRP A 622 22.48 25.37 -12.35
CA TRP A 622 22.55 24.15 -13.13
C TRP A 622 22.36 24.45 -14.62
N LEU A 623 23.26 23.91 -15.44
CA LEU A 623 23.17 23.98 -16.91
C LEU A 623 22.32 22.85 -17.49
N ASN A 624 22.35 21.69 -16.83
CA ASN A 624 21.55 20.51 -17.10
C ASN A 624 21.55 19.60 -15.85
N ASP A 625 21.16 18.33 -15.96
CA ASP A 625 21.18 17.37 -14.85
C ASP A 625 22.59 17.01 -14.36
N HIS A 626 23.63 17.35 -15.14
CA HIS A 626 24.99 16.92 -14.87
C HIS A 626 25.97 18.03 -14.52
N TRP A 627 25.70 19.29 -14.87
CA TRP A 627 26.67 20.37 -14.70
C TRP A 627 26.08 21.52 -13.89
N GLN A 628 26.79 21.91 -12.83
CA GLN A 628 26.51 23.09 -12.03
C GLN A 628 27.76 23.95 -11.92
N TYR A 629 27.61 25.27 -12.03
CA TYR A 629 28.67 26.20 -11.67
C TYR A 629 28.21 27.16 -10.57
N GLN A 630 29.17 27.64 -9.79
CA GLN A 630 28.97 28.55 -8.68
C GLN A 630 30.00 29.67 -8.76
N LEU A 631 29.59 30.90 -8.45
CA LEU A 631 30.43 32.08 -8.40
C LEU A 631 30.13 32.82 -7.10
N GLN A 632 31.17 33.26 -6.40
CA GLN A 632 31.04 34.04 -5.18
C GLN A 632 32.00 35.23 -5.22
N TYR A 633 31.51 36.37 -4.75
CA TYR A 633 32.31 37.54 -4.40
C TYR A 633 32.00 37.93 -2.97
N ASP A 634 33.03 38.19 -2.17
CA ASP A 634 32.90 38.67 -0.80
C ASP A 634 33.88 39.82 -0.58
N SER A 635 33.36 41.02 -0.30
CA SER A 635 34.21 42.19 -0.04
C SER A 635 34.78 42.22 1.38
N GLN A 636 34.31 41.33 2.26
CA GLN A 636 34.78 41.18 3.64
C GLN A 636 34.88 39.68 3.97
N ALA A 637 35.83 39.04 3.30
CA ALA A 637 36.08 37.61 3.38
C ALA A 637 36.57 37.19 4.78
N ASN A 638 36.27 35.95 5.15
CA ASN A 638 36.74 35.35 6.40
C ASN A 638 38.24 35.02 6.30
N ILE A 639 39.08 36.03 6.50
CA ILE A 639 40.54 35.89 6.60
C ILE A 639 40.92 35.31 7.99
N PRO A 640 42.19 34.87 8.20
CA PRO A 640 42.65 34.39 9.51
C PRO A 640 42.38 35.42 10.62
N LEU A 641 41.93 34.96 11.78
CA LEU A 641 41.57 35.85 12.89
C LEU A 641 42.76 36.72 13.34
N GLN A 642 43.98 36.19 13.27
CA GLN A 642 45.17 36.97 13.63
C GLN A 642 45.45 38.12 12.63
N ALA A 643 44.97 38.03 11.38
CA ALA A 643 45.02 39.15 10.43
C ALA A 643 43.98 40.22 10.78
N ILE A 644 42.78 39.82 11.21
CA ILE A 644 41.74 40.73 11.69
C ILE A 644 42.21 41.49 12.94
N ASP A 645 42.86 40.80 13.88
CA ASP A 645 43.45 41.43 15.08
C ASP A 645 44.53 42.47 14.72
N ALA A 646 45.26 42.25 13.62
CA ALA A 646 46.22 43.21 13.07
C ALA A 646 45.57 44.40 12.34
N GLY A 647 44.24 44.44 12.24
CA GLY A 647 43.49 45.50 11.57
C GLY A 647 43.38 45.34 10.05
N GLU A 648 43.69 44.16 9.53
CA GLU A 648 43.63 43.86 8.10
C GLU A 648 42.22 43.42 7.67
N ASP A 649 41.85 43.71 6.43
CA ASP A 649 40.62 43.28 5.76
C ASP A 649 40.93 42.48 4.49
N GLY A 650 39.94 41.76 3.97
CA GLY A 650 40.14 40.88 2.82
C GLY A 650 38.95 40.80 1.88
N GLN A 651 39.23 40.71 0.58
CA GLN A 651 38.23 40.47 -0.46
C GLN A 651 38.48 39.12 -1.14
N ALA A 652 37.42 38.33 -1.37
CA ALA A 652 37.52 37.00 -1.97
C ALA A 652 36.66 36.85 -3.22
N TYR A 653 37.21 36.11 -4.19
CA TYR A 653 36.54 35.68 -5.41
C TYR A 653 36.64 34.16 -5.50
N ARG A 654 35.51 33.46 -5.65
CA ARG A 654 35.49 32.00 -5.81
C ARG A 654 34.69 31.59 -7.03
N ALA A 655 35.17 30.58 -7.73
CA ALA A 655 34.47 29.93 -8.83
C ALA A 655 34.56 28.42 -8.64
N ALA A 656 33.44 27.71 -8.79
CA ALA A 656 33.40 26.26 -8.73
C ALA A 656 32.60 25.68 -9.89
N LEU A 657 33.02 24.49 -10.33
CA LEU A 657 32.35 23.69 -11.34
C LEU A 657 32.19 22.27 -10.80
N THR A 658 30.96 21.77 -10.80
CA THR A 658 30.62 20.41 -10.38
C THR A 658 29.99 19.66 -11.54
N TRP A 659 30.52 18.48 -11.81
CA TRP A 659 29.90 17.47 -12.65
C TRP A 659 29.28 16.37 -11.77
N GLN A 660 28.01 16.07 -12.00
CA GLN A 660 27.28 14.99 -11.34
C GLN A 660 26.83 13.97 -12.40
N LYS A 661 27.09 12.69 -12.17
CA LYS A 661 26.53 11.62 -13.02
C LYS A 661 25.06 11.39 -12.68
N ASP A 662 24.83 11.16 -11.39
CA ASP A 662 23.58 10.77 -10.72
C ASP A 662 23.83 10.93 -9.20
N GLU A 663 22.95 10.42 -8.34
CA GLU A 663 23.08 10.52 -6.88
C GLU A 663 24.30 9.75 -6.29
N SER A 664 24.96 8.89 -7.10
CA SER A 664 26.09 8.04 -6.68
C SER A 664 27.46 8.66 -6.92
N ARG A 665 27.59 9.60 -7.88
CA ARG A 665 28.91 10.15 -8.28
C ARG A 665 28.89 11.64 -8.56
N GLN A 666 29.82 12.34 -7.94
CA GLN A 666 30.09 13.76 -8.18
C GLN A 666 31.61 14.02 -8.27
N ILE A 667 31.99 14.92 -9.18
CA ILE A 667 33.36 15.40 -9.35
C ILE A 667 33.29 16.92 -9.40
N GLY A 668 34.13 17.61 -8.65
CA GLY A 668 34.16 19.07 -8.65
C GLY A 668 35.56 19.64 -8.61
N ALA A 669 35.67 20.87 -9.10
CA ALA A 669 36.85 21.70 -8.99
C ALA A 669 36.44 23.11 -8.56
N SER A 670 37.25 23.75 -7.71
CA SER A 670 37.07 25.13 -7.31
C SER A 670 38.36 25.90 -7.34
N TYR A 671 38.26 27.19 -7.62
CA TYR A 671 39.35 28.15 -7.54
C TYR A 671 38.91 29.34 -6.68
N GLY A 672 39.78 29.76 -5.77
CA GLY A 672 39.60 30.90 -4.88
C GLY A 672 40.78 31.86 -4.96
N LEU A 673 40.50 33.14 -4.91
CA LEU A 673 41.48 34.22 -4.74
C LEU A 673 41.02 35.10 -3.59
N THR A 674 41.83 35.23 -2.54
CA THR A 674 41.63 36.16 -1.43
C THR A 674 42.76 37.19 -1.44
N ASP A 675 42.42 38.46 -1.51
CA ASP A 675 43.33 39.60 -1.49
C ASP A 675 43.18 40.30 -0.14
N ILE A 676 44.22 40.19 0.70
CA ILE A 676 44.28 40.74 2.04
C ILE A 676 45.00 42.09 1.98
N SER A 677 44.55 43.06 2.77
CA SER A 677 45.06 44.44 2.79
C SER A 677 46.54 44.57 3.16
N ASP A 678 47.12 43.56 3.83
CA ASP A 678 48.55 43.44 4.12
C ASP A 678 49.41 43.17 2.85
N GLY A 679 48.76 43.00 1.70
CA GLY A 679 49.39 42.69 0.41
C GLY A 679 49.53 41.19 0.13
N ASN A 680 49.03 40.32 1.01
CA ASN A 680 49.00 38.88 0.79
C ASN A 680 47.84 38.48 -0.13
N LYS A 681 48.18 37.77 -1.21
CA LYS A 681 47.24 37.19 -2.17
C LYS A 681 47.27 35.69 -2.03
N GLN A 682 46.19 35.16 -1.47
CA GLN A 682 46.00 33.73 -1.27
C GLN A 682 45.23 33.16 -2.46
N GLN A 683 45.83 32.19 -3.14
CA GLN A 683 45.22 31.47 -4.25
C GLN A 683 45.02 30.02 -3.84
N GLU A 684 43.81 29.52 -4.02
CA GLU A 684 43.41 28.18 -3.61
C GLU A 684 42.78 27.45 -4.78
N PHE A 685 43.23 26.23 -5.04
CA PHE A 685 42.64 25.33 -6.00
C PHE A 685 42.29 24.02 -5.30
N SER A 686 41.02 23.61 -5.40
CA SER A 686 40.56 22.36 -4.81
C SER A 686 39.86 21.50 -5.85
N THR A 687 39.96 20.19 -5.67
CA THR A 687 39.25 19.19 -6.47
C THR A 687 38.71 18.11 -5.56
N PHE A 688 37.58 17.51 -5.93
CA PHE A 688 37.07 16.33 -5.26
C PHE A 688 36.45 15.34 -6.23
N TRP A 689 36.52 14.06 -5.89
CA TRP A 689 35.71 13.00 -6.47
C TRP A 689 35.03 12.24 -5.33
N ARG A 690 33.70 12.32 -5.29
CA ARG A 690 32.83 11.56 -4.38
C ARG A 690 32.16 10.41 -5.11
N GLU A 691 32.25 9.22 -4.56
CA GLU A 691 31.67 7.97 -5.07
C GLU A 691 30.89 7.26 -3.98
N ARG A 692 29.68 6.79 -4.27
CA ARG A 692 28.95 5.86 -3.38
C ARG A 692 29.58 4.47 -3.51
N LEU A 693 30.16 3.99 -2.41
CA LEU A 693 30.87 2.71 -2.37
C LEU A 693 29.99 1.55 -1.90
N PHE A 694 28.96 1.86 -1.11
CA PHE A 694 28.03 0.88 -0.58
C PHE A 694 26.66 1.50 -0.35
N ASP A 695 25.63 0.77 -0.74
CA ASP A 695 24.23 1.10 -0.54
C ASP A 695 23.45 -0.12 -0.06
N ALA A 696 22.67 0.10 0.99
CA ALA A 696 21.67 -0.80 1.51
C ALA A 696 20.53 0.05 2.10
N PRO A 697 19.38 -0.53 2.45
CA PRO A 697 18.22 0.24 2.92
C PRO A 697 18.51 1.21 4.08
N HIS A 698 19.38 0.82 5.01
CA HIS A 698 19.75 1.62 6.19
C HIS A 698 21.17 2.16 6.17
N HIS A 699 21.97 1.83 5.15
CA HIS A 699 23.39 2.12 5.14
C HIS A 699 23.80 2.74 3.81
N ILE A 700 24.44 3.90 3.86
CA ILE A 700 25.04 4.52 2.68
C ILE A 700 26.47 4.90 3.03
N THR A 701 27.43 4.48 2.19
CA THR A 701 28.85 4.82 2.36
C THR A 701 29.35 5.56 1.14
N TYR A 702 29.98 6.71 1.36
CA TYR A 702 30.71 7.44 0.33
C TYR A 702 32.21 7.40 0.57
N GLY A 703 32.97 7.28 -0.51
CA GLY A 703 34.39 7.60 -0.55
C GLY A 703 34.59 8.93 -1.27
N THR A 704 35.34 9.83 -0.66
CA THR A 704 35.69 11.12 -1.26
C THR A 704 37.19 11.27 -1.32
N VAL A 705 37.74 11.42 -2.52
CA VAL A 705 39.13 11.82 -2.73
C VAL A 705 39.15 13.33 -2.91
N ARG A 706 39.99 14.04 -2.16
CA ARG A 706 40.17 15.49 -2.26
C ARG A 706 41.62 15.81 -2.58
N GLY A 707 41.82 16.81 -3.42
CA GLY A 707 43.13 17.41 -3.68
C GLY A 707 43.05 18.90 -3.49
N PHE A 708 44.02 19.47 -2.79
CA PHE A 708 44.10 20.90 -2.51
C PHE A 708 45.48 21.42 -2.87
N TYR A 709 45.55 22.61 -3.43
CA TYR A 709 46.77 23.37 -3.68
C TYR A 709 46.53 24.83 -3.31
N GLY A 710 47.39 25.39 -2.48
CA GLY A 710 47.35 26.78 -2.06
C GLY A 710 48.68 27.47 -2.29
N SER A 711 48.63 28.76 -2.61
CA SER A 711 49.82 29.62 -2.69
C SER A 711 49.51 31.01 -2.15
N ASN A 712 50.44 31.53 -1.35
CA ASN A 712 50.35 32.84 -0.72
C ASN A 712 51.49 33.71 -1.24
N SER A 713 51.20 34.99 -1.55
CA SER A 713 52.23 35.91 -2.04
C SER A 713 53.09 36.52 -0.92
N GLN A 714 52.67 36.37 0.34
CA GLN A 714 53.44 36.72 1.54
C GLN A 714 53.46 35.53 2.51
N ASP A 715 54.64 35.21 3.02
CA ASP A 715 54.88 34.16 4.02
C ASP A 715 55.42 34.68 5.36
N GLN A 716 55.82 35.94 5.43
CA GLN A 716 56.20 36.64 6.65
C GLN A 716 55.00 37.39 7.25
N THR A 717 53.99 36.66 7.70
CA THR A 717 52.75 37.23 8.26
C THR A 717 52.58 36.85 9.73
N ALA A 718 51.65 37.52 10.44
CA ALA A 718 51.32 37.19 11.83
C ALA A 718 50.42 35.94 11.99
N TYR A 719 49.99 35.35 10.88
CA TYR A 719 49.11 34.19 10.80
C TYR A 719 49.76 33.06 9.98
N PHE A 720 49.12 31.90 9.97
CA PHE A 720 49.54 30.77 9.15
C PHE A 720 49.38 31.08 7.65
N SER A 721 50.50 31.30 6.94
CA SER A 721 50.53 31.67 5.51
C SER A 721 51.73 31.07 4.78
N PRO A 722 51.84 29.74 4.62
CA PRO A 722 52.96 29.15 3.89
C PRO A 722 52.95 29.58 2.41
N SER A 723 54.11 29.90 1.82
CA SER A 723 54.15 30.44 0.44
C SER A 723 53.57 29.48 -0.60
N ASN A 724 53.65 28.17 -0.37
CA ASN A 724 52.82 27.17 -1.05
C ASN A 724 52.49 25.99 -0.13
N HIS A 725 51.39 25.31 -0.42
CA HIS A 725 51.01 24.07 0.25
C HIS A 725 50.11 23.22 -0.65
N TYR A 726 50.08 21.92 -0.39
CA TYR A 726 49.13 21.01 -1.03
C TYR A 726 48.71 19.91 -0.07
N SER A 727 47.50 19.41 -0.25
CA SER A 727 47.01 18.22 0.42
C SER A 727 46.37 17.25 -0.56
N ALA A 728 46.42 15.97 -0.20
CA ALA A 728 45.67 14.91 -0.85
C ALA A 728 45.05 14.05 0.25
N GLU A 729 43.73 13.89 0.22
CA GLU A 729 42.97 13.26 1.29
C GLU A 729 42.00 12.23 0.73
N LEU A 730 41.89 11.10 1.42
CA LEU A 730 40.84 10.11 1.23
C LEU A 730 39.95 10.15 2.47
N ASN A 731 38.66 10.36 2.25
CA ASN A 731 37.65 10.43 3.28
C ASN A 731 36.57 9.37 3.04
N LEU A 732 36.19 8.65 4.09
CA LEU A 732 35.07 7.72 4.09
C LEU A 732 33.98 8.28 5.00
N SER A 733 32.78 8.47 4.46
CA SER A 733 31.61 8.81 5.26
C SER A 733 30.57 7.70 5.21
N HIS A 734 29.95 7.40 6.34
CA HIS A 734 28.95 6.35 6.50
C HIS A 734 27.74 6.88 7.26
N ASP A 735 26.58 6.83 6.62
CA ASP A 735 25.29 7.10 7.23
C ASP A 735 24.59 5.78 7.58
N TRP A 736 24.19 5.65 8.84
CA TRP A 736 23.42 4.53 9.36
C TRP A 736 22.07 5.00 9.92
N VAL A 737 20.98 4.65 9.24
CA VAL A 737 19.61 4.87 9.73
C VAL A 737 19.32 3.82 10.80
N THR A 738 19.28 4.24 12.07
CA THR A 738 19.03 3.34 13.20
C THR A 738 17.56 3.25 13.58
N TRP A 739 16.78 4.29 13.25
CA TRP A 739 15.36 4.33 13.47
C TRP A 739 14.70 5.30 12.48
N ARG A 740 13.53 4.94 11.95
CA ARG A 740 12.70 5.79 11.10
C ARG A 740 11.23 5.44 11.30
N GLU A 741 10.41 6.47 11.36
CA GLU A 741 8.95 6.38 11.42
C GLU A 741 8.37 7.57 10.64
N TYR A 742 7.93 7.30 9.41
CA TYR A 742 7.40 8.31 8.47
C TYR A 742 8.33 9.52 8.29
N GLU A 743 7.92 10.69 8.81
CA GLU A 743 8.63 11.97 8.69
C GLU A 743 9.70 12.16 9.77
N ARG A 744 9.94 11.14 10.61
CA ARG A 744 10.92 11.17 11.70
C ARG A 744 11.99 10.11 11.49
N SER A 745 13.23 10.45 11.79
CA SER A 745 14.33 9.49 11.73
C SER A 745 15.48 9.88 12.63
N PHE A 746 16.27 8.88 13.00
CA PHE A 746 17.52 9.02 13.71
C PHE A 746 18.62 8.32 12.92
N LYS A 747 19.61 9.11 12.49
CA LYS A 747 20.77 8.64 11.74
C LYS A 747 22.04 8.86 12.55
N GLN A 748 22.94 7.88 12.47
CA GLN A 748 24.31 8.00 12.92
C GLN A 748 25.19 8.26 11.72
N HIS A 749 26.01 9.30 11.80
CA HIS A 749 26.93 9.71 10.76
C HIS A 749 28.36 9.52 11.26
N PHE A 750 29.17 8.80 10.49
CA PHE A 750 30.57 8.54 10.77
C PHE A 750 31.40 9.08 9.62
N GLU A 751 32.52 9.72 9.95
CA GLU A 751 33.49 10.16 8.97
C GLU A 751 34.90 9.78 9.43
N ALA A 752 35.72 9.28 8.50
CA ALA A 752 37.12 8.97 8.73
C ALA A 752 37.96 9.39 7.53
N GLY A 753 38.96 10.23 7.77
CA GLY A 753 39.87 10.74 6.76
C GLY A 753 41.32 10.38 7.04
N VAL A 754 42.07 10.11 5.98
CA VAL A 754 43.52 10.04 5.98
C VAL A 754 44.06 10.80 4.78
N GLY A 755 45.15 11.53 4.98
CA GLY A 755 45.75 12.28 3.89
C GLY A 755 47.22 12.55 4.08
N LEU A 756 47.76 13.33 3.15
CA LEU A 756 49.11 13.86 3.19
C LEU A 756 49.01 15.36 2.97
N TYR A 757 49.70 16.11 3.82
CA TYR A 757 49.86 17.55 3.71
C TYR A 757 51.34 17.88 3.54
N LYS A 758 51.66 18.81 2.64
CA LYS A 758 52.99 19.38 2.51
C LYS A 758 52.88 20.88 2.30
N GLN A 759 53.69 21.63 3.01
CA GLN A 759 53.89 23.07 2.82
C GLN A 759 55.33 23.37 2.42
N ALA A 760 55.58 24.58 1.92
CA ALA A 760 56.91 25.11 1.65
C ALA A 760 57.81 24.95 2.88
N ASP A 761 59.10 24.65 2.65
CA ASP A 761 60.14 24.47 3.68
C ASP A 761 59.98 23.30 4.65
N TYR A 762 58.87 22.55 4.57
CA TYR A 762 58.62 21.38 5.42
C TYR A 762 58.38 20.10 4.61
N SER A 763 58.68 18.96 5.23
CA SER A 763 58.44 17.64 4.63
C SER A 763 56.96 17.27 4.67
N ALA A 764 56.52 16.46 3.70
CA ALA A 764 55.16 15.94 3.68
C ALA A 764 54.88 15.10 4.94
N ARG A 765 53.73 15.31 5.55
CA ARG A 765 53.29 14.64 6.79
C ARG A 765 51.85 14.16 6.66
N PRO A 766 51.47 13.09 7.39
CA PRO A 766 50.12 12.57 7.32
C PRO A 766 49.11 13.48 8.02
N THR A 767 47.89 13.48 7.52
CA THR A 767 46.71 14.06 8.17
C THR A 767 45.74 12.94 8.52
N TYR A 768 44.99 13.12 9.62
CA TYR A 768 43.93 12.19 10.03
C TYR A 768 42.71 12.97 10.48
N SER A 769 41.52 12.46 10.22
CA SER A 769 40.28 13.01 10.77
C SER A 769 39.32 11.89 11.15
N LEU A 770 38.58 12.09 12.24
CA LEU A 770 37.52 11.21 12.71
C LEU A 770 36.36 12.08 13.20
N GLN A 771 35.14 11.78 12.77
CA GLN A 771 33.94 12.46 13.25
C GLN A 771 32.82 11.45 13.49
N TYR A 772 32.06 11.71 14.55
CA TYR A 772 30.84 10.99 14.85
C TYR A 772 29.72 11.96 15.21
N GLN A 773 28.58 11.82 14.55
CA GLN A 773 27.45 12.73 14.69
C GLN A 773 26.11 11.98 14.76
N HIS A 774 25.25 12.49 15.61
CA HIS A 774 23.83 12.17 15.66
C HIS A 774 23.04 13.16 14.81
N GLN A 775 22.15 12.66 13.96
CA GLN A 775 21.26 13.47 13.12
C GLN A 775 19.80 13.06 13.36
N TRP A 776 19.00 14.00 13.82
CA TRP A 776 17.58 13.82 14.11
C TRP A 776 16.72 14.59 13.10
N GLN A 777 15.80 13.89 12.45
CA GLN A 777 14.62 14.49 11.83
C GLN A 777 13.47 14.38 12.83
N LEU A 778 13.13 15.49 13.50
CA LEU A 778 12.13 15.51 14.59
C LEU A 778 10.70 15.61 14.07
N SER A 779 10.52 16.25 12.93
CA SER A 779 9.28 16.36 12.17
C SER A 779 9.63 16.70 10.72
N ARG A 780 8.66 16.80 9.82
CA ARG A 780 8.89 17.31 8.45
C ARG A 780 9.59 18.68 8.37
N THR A 781 9.50 19.51 9.41
CA THR A 781 9.98 20.90 9.41
C THR A 781 11.09 21.20 10.41
N TRP A 782 11.52 20.22 11.21
CA TRP A 782 12.55 20.40 12.23
C TRP A 782 13.62 19.31 12.19
N GLN A 783 14.88 19.74 12.20
CA GLN A 783 16.07 18.91 12.23
C GLN A 783 17.03 19.39 13.32
N LEU A 784 17.77 18.44 13.90
CA LEU A 784 18.75 18.69 14.95
C LEU A 784 19.94 17.75 14.75
N ASN A 785 21.16 18.26 14.90
CA ASN A 785 22.36 17.44 14.92
C ASN A 785 23.33 17.85 16.00
N TYR A 786 24.10 16.88 16.48
CA TYR A 786 25.21 17.11 17.40
C TYR A 786 26.25 16.01 17.28
N GLY A 787 27.51 16.31 17.55
CA GLY A 787 28.59 15.35 17.36
C GLY A 787 29.91 15.80 17.95
N ILE A 788 30.91 14.95 17.79
CA ILE A 788 32.30 15.21 18.16
C ILE A 788 33.21 14.81 17.01
N GLY A 789 34.27 15.56 16.81
CA GLY A 789 35.32 15.26 15.87
C GLY A 789 36.70 15.42 16.47
N TRP A 790 37.66 14.76 15.83
CA TRP A 790 39.07 14.83 16.12
C TRP A 790 39.84 14.90 14.81
N GLN A 791 40.79 15.82 14.73
CA GLN A 791 41.63 16.02 13.56
C GLN A 791 43.10 16.09 14.00
N TYR A 792 43.95 15.58 13.13
CA TYR A 792 45.40 15.69 13.22
C TYR A 792 45.90 16.36 11.95
N HIS A 793 46.56 17.50 12.09
CA HIS A 793 47.08 18.25 10.96
C HIS A 793 48.46 18.85 11.28
N PRO A 794 49.45 18.73 10.38
CA PRO A 794 50.75 19.36 10.55
C PRO A 794 50.72 20.81 10.05
N TYR A 795 51.06 21.77 10.90
CA TYR A 795 51.23 23.18 10.57
C TYR A 795 52.66 23.61 10.92
N ASP A 796 53.36 24.26 9.99
CA ASP A 796 54.76 24.71 10.17
C ASP A 796 55.70 23.60 10.65
N GLY A 797 55.46 22.38 10.17
CA GLY A 797 56.24 21.20 10.55
C GLY A 797 56.02 20.72 11.98
N HIS A 798 55.06 21.26 12.71
CA HIS A 798 54.61 20.77 14.01
C HIS A 798 53.24 20.13 13.90
N ASP A 799 53.06 19.03 14.63
CA ASP A 799 51.81 18.29 14.58
C ASP A 799 50.80 18.88 15.57
N GLU A 800 49.61 19.20 15.07
CA GLU A 800 48.51 19.72 15.88
C GLU A 800 47.34 18.76 15.91
N GLN A 801 46.82 18.55 17.12
CA GLN A 801 45.61 17.79 17.37
C GLN A 801 44.48 18.74 17.70
N HIS A 802 43.35 18.63 17.01
CA HIS A 802 42.15 19.42 17.25
C HIS A 802 41.01 18.50 17.64
N THR A 803 40.35 18.77 18.75
CA THR A 803 39.13 18.07 19.18
C THR A 803 38.00 19.06 19.25
N TYR A 804 36.88 18.77 18.58
CA TYR A 804 35.78 19.72 18.44
C TYR A 804 34.41 19.09 18.64
N GLY A 805 33.49 19.86 19.18
CA GLY A 805 32.06 19.58 19.23
C GLY A 805 31.33 20.25 18.08
N ILE A 806 30.22 19.64 17.66
CA ILE A 806 29.32 20.16 16.63
C ILE A 806 27.91 20.21 17.22
N PHE A 807 27.19 21.29 16.96
CA PHE A 807 25.76 21.41 17.23
C PHE A 807 25.10 22.18 16.09
N GLY A 808 23.93 21.74 15.64
CA GLY A 808 23.17 22.47 14.64
C GLY A 808 21.69 22.13 14.66
N PHE A 809 20.86 23.05 14.20
CA PHE A 809 19.43 22.81 14.00
C PHE A 809 18.89 23.63 12.83
N GLU A 810 17.86 23.10 12.18
CA GLU A 810 17.07 23.80 11.16
C GLU A 810 15.59 23.66 11.49
N GLY A 811 14.83 24.73 11.34
CA GLY A 811 13.42 24.78 11.71
C GLY A 811 12.58 25.68 10.81
N ARG A 812 11.29 25.34 10.67
CA ARG A 812 10.26 26.21 10.09
C ARG A 812 9.18 26.50 11.13
N PHE A 813 8.83 27.78 11.28
CA PHE A 813 7.89 28.27 12.31
C PHE A 813 6.43 28.19 11.86
#